data_AF-A0A8B8L1C9-F1
#
_entry.id   AF-A0A8B8L1C9-F1
#
_cell.length_a   1.000
_cell.length_b   1.000
_cell.length_c   1.000
_cell.angle_alpha   90.00
_cell.angle_beta   90.00
_cell.angle_gamma   90.00
#
_symmetry.space_group_name_H-M   'P 1'
#
loop_
_entity.id
_entity.type
_entity.pdbx_description
1 polymer ?
#
loop_
_entity_poly.entity_id
_entity_poly.type
_entity_poly.pdbx_seq_one_letter_code
_entity_poly.pdbx_strand_id
1 'polypeptide(L)'
;MADSVVAFLLQNLSRLLEDELKLLSGVEDKIISLSNELKFIDIFLKSSEGKRNEKVVKEVVNQIRDVAHKAEDIVDTYVANATKHRTRNALSKLFHFKERFMVLHKVHAEIERIKNRIDEIYKNKERYDIGEGVFKNEEATAAAESLRRRRRDVEEEDVVGLVHDSTHVIRHLVEEGDLGRKVFCIIGMGGLGKTTLARKVYNNNMVKELFTSCAWGYVSNDYRASEVLLSLLKCLLSKSEYNDLLKKIADEGGDISEGELKMKVGECLKGNKYLVVLDDIWKTQVWDEVKAAFPDDKNGSRILITSRINEVAHYSGTACPYYLPFLTKDESWELFSKKVFRGEECPSNLKPLGRSIVESCGGLPLAIVVLAGLVAKKEKSEREWKRIMEVSWHLTQDKTEVMDILKLSYDFLPQRLKPCFLYLGIYPEDYEINARQLIQLWIAEGFIHSQETGFPDTAELEDIGDYYLDELVDRSLVQVASRRSDGGVKTCRIHDLLRDLCISESKSCKFFEVCTEANIDTLSFCNPRRLSLQCKARSYISTKKFNQSYTRSLFFFPEIMHTHGIPKSIKCARVLYSKSKGAMNYSLHSGFKTMIHLRYLRIDTGVGHIPASICNLWNLETLDIRYKETVSSEIWKLKRLRHLYLRGGAKLPEVNRERKENLQTLWLRAHDRQMVSMLNKDMFPNDMFPRLRKLVLHYPFHPRSHEQLPTVRLPSLHHLSNLQSLKIIDFLELPPDPNAFPSNLNKITWKQIHIANDFFLMNTLGWLTNLQILKLGRQRSHVFFDLNVGEEEFPQLQVFEMRGMRVRNWRLDKTAMPHLRHLLIESCEYLNDLPEELWSLTTLQEVHAMWPSERLANRLQNVKLKNGCKLIISHTP
;
A
#
# COMPACT_ATOMS: atom_id res chain seq x y z
N MET A 1 11.93 -7.08 -18.91
CA MET A 1 12.02 -7.75 -17.60
C MET A 1 12.85 -9.04 -17.60
N ALA A 2 13.60 -9.37 -18.66
CA ALA A 2 14.56 -10.48 -18.56
C ALA A 2 15.63 -10.17 -17.50
N ASP A 3 16.09 -8.92 -17.45
CA ASP A 3 17.16 -8.44 -16.56
C ASP A 3 16.80 -8.64 -15.10
N SER A 4 15.58 -8.23 -14.69
CA SER A 4 15.11 -8.42 -13.31
C SER A 4 15.04 -9.90 -12.93
N VAL A 5 14.64 -10.77 -13.86
CA VAL A 5 14.58 -12.23 -13.63
C VAL A 5 15.98 -12.83 -13.50
N VAL A 6 16.90 -12.42 -14.38
CA VAL A 6 18.29 -12.91 -14.40
C VAL A 6 19.04 -12.43 -13.15
N ALA A 7 18.96 -11.13 -12.81
CA ALA A 7 19.57 -10.56 -11.62
C ALA A 7 19.07 -11.24 -10.34
N PHE A 8 17.75 -11.43 -10.23
CA PHE A 8 17.16 -12.14 -9.10
C PHE A 8 17.61 -13.60 -9.01
N LEU A 9 17.68 -14.31 -10.15
CA LEU A 9 18.17 -15.68 -10.19
C LEU A 9 19.65 -15.74 -9.77
N LEU A 10 20.49 -14.86 -10.31
CA LEU A 10 21.91 -14.75 -9.95
C LEU A 10 22.09 -14.53 -8.44
N GLN A 11 21.31 -13.63 -7.85
CA GLN A 11 21.38 -13.37 -6.42
C GLN A 11 20.95 -14.60 -5.60
N ASN A 12 19.86 -15.27 -5.98
CA ASN A 12 19.44 -16.49 -5.29
C ASN A 12 20.48 -17.61 -5.40
N LEU A 13 21.10 -17.78 -6.57
CA LEU A 13 22.16 -18.77 -6.76
C LEU A 13 23.38 -18.43 -5.91
N SER A 14 23.81 -17.17 -5.90
CA SER A 14 24.92 -16.70 -5.08
C SER A 14 24.64 -16.96 -3.59
N ARG A 15 23.44 -16.61 -3.13
CA ARG A 15 23.02 -16.87 -1.75
C ARG A 15 22.93 -18.36 -1.41
N LEU A 16 22.48 -19.21 -2.34
CA LEU A 16 22.47 -20.66 -2.13
C LEU A 16 23.89 -21.24 -2.04
N LEU A 17 24.84 -20.68 -2.81
CA LEU A 17 26.26 -21.04 -2.78
C LEU A 17 26.97 -20.51 -1.53
N GLU A 18 26.51 -19.43 -0.90
CA GLU A 18 27.09 -18.89 0.33
C GLU A 18 26.51 -19.56 1.59
N ASP A 19 25.18 -19.57 1.71
CA ASP A 19 24.49 -19.93 2.97
C ASP A 19 24.17 -21.43 3.06
N GLU A 20 24.01 -22.12 1.93
CA GLU A 20 23.36 -23.44 1.87
C GLU A 20 24.08 -24.43 0.95
N LEU A 21 25.42 -24.39 0.88
CA LEU A 21 26.25 -25.29 0.06
C LEU A 21 25.86 -26.76 0.19
N LYS A 22 25.55 -27.20 1.40
CA LYS A 22 25.12 -28.58 1.68
C LYS A 22 23.83 -28.96 0.92
N LEU A 23 22.99 -28.02 0.48
CA LEU A 23 21.76 -28.29 -0.27
C LEU A 23 22.08 -28.57 -1.74
N LEU A 24 23.23 -28.09 -2.20
CA LEU A 24 23.72 -28.19 -3.57
C LEU A 24 24.62 -29.42 -3.81
N SER A 25 24.77 -30.28 -2.80
CA SER A 25 25.61 -31.49 -2.84
C SER A 25 25.37 -32.36 -4.08
N GLY A 26 26.36 -32.38 -4.97
CA GLY A 26 26.41 -33.13 -6.23
C GLY A 26 26.04 -32.31 -7.48
N VAL A 27 25.75 -31.01 -7.35
CA VAL A 27 25.44 -30.11 -8.47
C VAL A 27 26.15 -28.74 -8.36
N GLU A 28 27.07 -28.57 -7.41
CA GLU A 28 27.74 -27.29 -7.11
C GLU A 28 28.41 -26.70 -8.36
N ASP A 29 29.27 -27.47 -9.03
CA ASP A 29 30.01 -27.03 -10.22
C ASP A 29 29.07 -26.61 -11.36
N LYS A 30 27.91 -27.28 -11.48
CA LYS A 30 26.91 -26.97 -12.50
C LYS A 30 26.14 -25.68 -12.17
N ILE A 31 25.88 -25.43 -10.89
CA ILE A 31 25.26 -24.17 -10.44
C ILE A 31 26.25 -23.00 -10.58
N ILE A 32 27.52 -23.19 -10.24
CA ILE A 32 28.58 -22.18 -10.45
C ILE A 32 28.69 -21.86 -11.94
N SER A 33 28.75 -22.89 -12.79
CA SER A 33 28.79 -22.73 -14.24
C SER A 33 27.55 -21.99 -14.77
N LEU A 34 26.34 -22.35 -14.33
CA LEU A 34 25.12 -21.64 -14.69
C LEU A 34 25.13 -20.17 -14.22
N SER A 35 25.65 -19.90 -13.02
CA SER A 35 25.79 -18.55 -12.50
C SER A 35 26.72 -17.72 -13.37
N ASN A 36 27.83 -18.28 -13.85
CA ASN A 36 28.74 -17.58 -14.76
C ASN A 36 28.07 -17.23 -16.10
N GLU A 37 27.32 -18.17 -16.70
CA GLU A 37 26.55 -17.89 -17.93
C GLU A 37 25.53 -16.77 -17.73
N LEU A 38 24.79 -16.81 -16.62
CA LEU A 38 23.80 -15.79 -16.30
C LEU A 38 24.44 -14.41 -16.07
N LYS A 39 25.69 -14.33 -15.59
CA LYS A 39 26.42 -13.05 -15.49
C LYS A 39 26.69 -12.45 -16.86
N PHE A 40 27.11 -13.25 -17.84
CA PHE A 40 27.30 -12.78 -19.21
C PHE A 40 25.98 -12.32 -19.84
N ILE A 41 24.89 -13.06 -19.58
CA ILE A 41 23.55 -12.66 -20.00
C ILE A 41 23.11 -11.35 -19.36
N ASP A 42 23.36 -11.15 -18.05
CA ASP A 42 23.04 -9.90 -17.36
C ASP A 42 23.78 -8.71 -17.98
N ILE A 43 25.07 -8.89 -18.32
CA ILE A 43 25.86 -7.90 -19.06
C ILE A 43 25.26 -7.62 -20.44
N PHE A 44 24.91 -8.66 -21.20
CA PHE A 44 24.28 -8.53 -22.50
C PHE A 44 22.95 -7.77 -22.43
N LEU A 45 22.10 -8.13 -21.48
CA LEU A 45 20.79 -7.52 -21.24
C LEU A 45 20.89 -6.03 -20.89
N LYS A 46 21.92 -5.64 -20.12
CA LYS A 46 22.26 -4.25 -19.84
C LYS A 46 22.75 -3.52 -21.09
N SER A 47 23.63 -4.14 -21.88
CA SER A 47 24.17 -3.54 -23.12
C SER A 47 23.15 -3.37 -24.26
N SER A 48 22.05 -4.12 -24.24
CA SER A 48 21.01 -4.13 -25.29
C SER A 48 19.81 -3.23 -25.00
N GLU A 49 19.84 -2.46 -23.90
CA GLU A 49 18.71 -1.68 -23.41
C GLU A 49 18.15 -0.66 -24.43
N GLY A 50 19.03 0.02 -25.18
CA GLY A 50 18.64 1.02 -26.18
C GLY A 50 18.03 0.47 -27.47
N LYS A 51 18.14 -0.85 -27.73
CA LYS A 51 17.70 -1.50 -28.99
C LYS A 51 16.53 -2.46 -28.81
N ARG A 52 15.88 -2.48 -27.64
CA ARG A 52 14.81 -3.45 -27.30
C ARG A 52 13.57 -3.41 -28.20
N ASN A 53 13.40 -2.35 -28.98
CA ASN A 53 12.32 -2.22 -29.94
C ASN A 53 12.61 -2.91 -31.28
N GLU A 54 13.86 -3.32 -31.53
CA GLU A 54 14.21 -4.16 -32.67
C GLU A 54 13.60 -5.55 -32.47
N LYS A 55 12.85 -6.04 -33.47
CA LYS A 55 12.11 -7.30 -33.39
C LYS A 55 12.99 -8.48 -32.98
N VAL A 56 14.24 -8.50 -33.46
CA VAL A 56 15.21 -9.57 -33.19
C VAL A 56 15.71 -9.50 -31.73
N VAL A 57 16.09 -8.32 -31.24
CA VAL A 57 16.52 -8.11 -29.85
C VAL A 57 15.39 -8.47 -28.87
N LYS A 58 14.16 -8.06 -29.18
CA LYS A 58 12.97 -8.38 -28.37
C LYS A 58 12.74 -9.88 -28.24
N GLU A 59 12.90 -10.63 -29.34
CA GLU A 59 12.75 -12.07 -29.34
C GLU A 59 13.85 -12.77 -28.53
N VAL A 60 15.10 -12.34 -28.68
CA VAL A 60 16.22 -12.84 -27.87
C VAL A 60 15.99 -12.61 -26.37
N VAL A 61 15.56 -11.40 -25.98
CA VAL A 61 15.25 -11.06 -24.59
C VAL A 61 14.11 -11.94 -24.03
N ASN A 62 13.10 -12.25 -24.84
CA ASN A 62 12.02 -13.15 -24.46
C ASN A 62 12.51 -14.58 -24.22
N GLN A 63 13.40 -15.08 -25.08
CA GLN A 63 13.97 -16.42 -24.93
C GLN A 63 14.85 -16.53 -23.68
N ILE A 64 15.68 -15.51 -23.42
CA ILE A 64 16.50 -15.42 -22.20
C ILE A 64 15.62 -15.47 -20.96
N ARG A 65 14.54 -14.67 -20.92
CA ARG A 65 13.59 -14.67 -19.80
C ARG A 65 13.01 -16.06 -19.58
N ASP A 66 12.52 -16.70 -20.64
CA ASP A 66 11.88 -18.02 -20.54
C ASP A 66 12.87 -19.10 -20.06
N VAL A 67 14.13 -19.00 -20.48
CA VAL A 67 15.24 -19.86 -20.03
C VAL A 67 15.58 -19.62 -18.55
N ALA A 68 15.72 -18.37 -18.13
CA ALA A 68 16.02 -18.01 -16.74
C ALA A 68 14.90 -18.48 -15.79
N HIS A 69 13.64 -18.32 -16.21
CA HIS A 69 12.48 -18.86 -15.52
C HIS A 69 12.52 -20.37 -15.36
N LYS A 70 12.89 -21.09 -16.42
CA LYS A 70 13.05 -22.54 -16.36
C LYS A 70 14.17 -22.95 -15.40
N ALA A 71 15.33 -22.28 -15.46
CA ALA A 71 16.44 -22.50 -14.54
C ALA A 71 15.99 -22.33 -13.08
N GLU A 72 15.30 -21.23 -12.79
CA GLU A 72 14.76 -20.93 -11.47
C GLU A 72 13.84 -22.05 -10.96
N ASP A 73 12.95 -22.58 -11.81
CA ASP A 73 12.04 -23.67 -11.43
C ASP A 73 12.76 -24.98 -11.13
N ILE A 74 13.79 -25.29 -11.91
CA ILE A 74 14.62 -26.48 -11.74
C ILE A 74 15.38 -26.41 -10.43
N VAL A 75 16.04 -25.29 -10.16
CA VAL A 75 16.80 -25.05 -8.94
C VAL A 75 15.88 -25.12 -7.73
N ASP A 76 14.74 -24.44 -7.76
CA ASP A 76 13.80 -24.44 -6.64
C ASP A 76 13.19 -25.82 -6.41
N THR A 77 12.90 -26.58 -7.47
CA THR A 77 12.45 -27.98 -7.35
C THR A 77 13.53 -28.86 -6.72
N TYR A 78 14.79 -28.68 -7.14
CA TYR A 78 15.93 -29.41 -6.58
C TYR A 78 16.11 -29.12 -5.09
N VAL A 79 16.12 -27.84 -4.70
CA VAL A 79 16.23 -27.40 -3.30
C VAL A 79 15.09 -27.96 -2.45
N ALA A 80 13.85 -27.96 -2.98
CA ALA A 80 12.69 -28.54 -2.30
C ALA A 80 12.85 -30.06 -2.07
N ASN A 81 13.39 -30.79 -3.04
CA ASN A 81 13.64 -32.21 -2.91
C ASN A 81 14.82 -32.50 -1.96
N ALA A 82 15.94 -31.77 -2.07
CA ALA A 82 17.10 -31.91 -1.19
C ALA A 82 16.70 -31.68 0.29
N THR A 83 15.87 -30.68 0.56
CA THR A 83 15.35 -30.38 1.90
C THR A 83 14.48 -31.51 2.46
N LYS A 84 13.63 -32.11 1.62
CA LYS A 84 12.86 -33.31 2.01
C LYS A 84 13.75 -34.50 2.31
N HIS A 85 14.84 -34.69 1.57
CA HIS A 85 15.80 -35.77 1.83
C HIS A 85 16.55 -35.58 3.15
N ARG A 86 16.87 -34.36 3.57
CA ARG A 86 17.52 -34.09 4.86
C ARG A 86 16.67 -34.53 6.05
N THR A 87 15.37 -34.25 5.99
CA THR A 87 14.40 -34.50 7.06
C THR A 87 13.93 -35.95 7.16
N ARG A 88 14.39 -36.84 6.26
CA ARG A 88 14.09 -38.29 6.29
C ARG A 88 15.03 -39.06 7.24
N ASN A 89 14.52 -40.12 7.85
CA ASN A 89 15.31 -41.06 8.66
C ASN A 89 16.29 -41.88 7.79
N ALA A 90 17.34 -42.45 8.39
CA ALA A 90 18.46 -43.10 7.67
C ALA A 90 18.02 -44.21 6.69
N LEU A 91 17.08 -45.07 7.08
CA LEU A 91 16.52 -46.12 6.22
C LEU A 91 15.75 -45.54 5.03
N SER A 92 14.94 -44.50 5.25
CA SER A 92 14.21 -43.81 4.18
C SER A 92 15.16 -43.08 3.20
N LYS A 93 16.31 -42.60 3.66
CA LYS A 93 17.35 -42.00 2.81
C LYS A 93 17.95 -43.01 1.82
N LEU A 94 18.13 -44.27 2.24
CA LEU A 94 18.61 -45.37 1.40
C LEU A 94 17.60 -45.77 0.31
N PHE A 95 16.32 -45.94 0.66
CA PHE A 95 15.28 -46.35 -0.30
C PHE A 95 14.96 -45.29 -1.37
N HIS A 96 15.10 -44.00 -1.04
CA HIS A 96 14.85 -42.90 -2.00
C HIS A 96 16.12 -42.38 -2.68
N PHE A 97 17.26 -43.08 -2.60
CA PHE A 97 18.50 -42.69 -3.27
C PHE A 97 18.32 -42.59 -4.79
N LYS A 98 17.56 -43.52 -5.38
CA LYS A 98 17.21 -43.53 -6.81
C LYS A 98 16.40 -42.29 -7.24
N GLU A 99 15.45 -41.83 -6.42
CA GLU A 99 14.69 -40.59 -6.68
C GLU A 99 15.61 -39.37 -6.67
N ARG A 100 16.53 -39.26 -5.69
CA ARG A 100 17.48 -38.15 -5.60
C ARG A 100 18.40 -38.12 -6.83
N PHE A 101 18.90 -39.27 -7.25
CA PHE A 101 19.74 -39.42 -8.43
C PHE A 101 19.00 -39.05 -9.72
N MET A 102 17.74 -39.46 -9.87
CA MET A 102 16.90 -39.08 -11.02
C MET A 102 16.63 -37.57 -11.07
N VAL A 103 16.34 -36.94 -9.92
CA VAL A 103 16.17 -35.47 -9.84
C VAL A 103 17.48 -34.76 -10.20
N LEU A 104 18.62 -35.26 -9.73
CA LEU A 104 19.94 -34.70 -10.01
C LEU A 104 20.30 -34.79 -11.50
N HIS A 105 20.07 -35.94 -12.13
CA HIS A 105 20.24 -36.10 -13.59
C HIS A 105 19.30 -35.22 -14.39
N LYS A 106 18.04 -35.06 -13.96
CA LYS A 106 17.07 -34.17 -14.63
C LYS A 106 17.50 -32.71 -14.55
N VAL A 107 17.94 -32.27 -13.38
CA VAL A 107 18.49 -30.91 -13.16
C VAL A 107 19.71 -30.69 -14.04
N HIS A 108 20.64 -31.66 -14.06
CA HIS A 108 21.83 -31.61 -14.91
C HIS A 108 21.49 -31.48 -16.40
N ALA A 109 20.62 -32.37 -16.91
CA ALA A 109 20.23 -32.36 -18.32
C ALA A 109 19.52 -31.05 -18.71
N GLU A 110 18.71 -30.49 -17.82
CA GLU A 110 18.04 -29.22 -18.08
C GLU A 110 18.99 -28.01 -18.01
N ILE A 111 19.97 -28.00 -17.11
CA ILE A 111 21.02 -26.96 -17.08
C ILE A 111 21.81 -26.98 -18.39
N GLU A 112 22.18 -28.16 -18.90
CA GLU A 112 22.87 -28.28 -20.19
C GLU A 112 21.98 -27.84 -21.36
N ARG A 113 20.67 -28.14 -21.34
CA ARG A 113 19.72 -27.59 -22.33
C ARG A 113 19.66 -26.06 -22.29
N ILE A 114 19.72 -25.48 -21.09
CA ILE A 114 19.72 -24.03 -20.90
C ILE A 114 20.99 -23.42 -21.51
N LYS A 115 22.15 -24.00 -21.26
CA LYS A 115 23.42 -23.58 -21.86
C LYS A 115 23.41 -23.64 -23.38
N ASN A 116 23.01 -24.79 -23.94
CA ASN A 116 22.94 -24.94 -25.41
C ASN A 116 22.03 -23.88 -26.04
N ARG A 117 20.93 -23.54 -25.36
CA ARG A 117 19.99 -22.51 -25.83
C ARG A 117 20.55 -21.10 -25.69
N ILE A 118 21.40 -20.85 -24.70
CA ILE A 118 22.17 -19.59 -24.57
C ILE A 118 23.21 -19.50 -25.70
N ASP A 119 23.92 -20.59 -26.00
CA ASP A 119 24.88 -20.64 -27.11
C ASP A 119 24.21 -20.41 -28.47
N GLU A 120 23.02 -20.98 -28.70
CA GLU A 120 22.20 -20.72 -29.88
C GLU A 120 21.81 -19.25 -29.99
N ILE A 121 21.45 -18.61 -28.88
CA ILE A 121 21.14 -17.18 -28.83
C ILE A 121 22.36 -16.34 -29.22
N TYR A 122 23.55 -16.67 -28.72
CA TYR A 122 24.79 -15.97 -29.09
C TYR A 122 25.17 -16.18 -30.56
N LYS A 123 25.04 -17.40 -31.09
CA LYS A 123 25.27 -17.68 -32.52
C LYS A 123 24.29 -16.93 -33.42
N ASN A 124 23.04 -16.81 -33.01
CA ASN A 124 22.04 -16.03 -33.73
C ASN A 124 22.35 -14.53 -33.66
N LYS A 125 22.84 -14.01 -32.53
CA LYS A 125 23.28 -12.61 -32.40
C LYS A 125 24.36 -12.27 -33.43
N GLU A 126 25.39 -13.12 -33.58
CA GLU A 126 26.44 -12.94 -34.59
C GLU A 126 25.89 -12.98 -36.01
N ARG A 127 24.93 -13.87 -36.27
CA ARG A 127 24.31 -14.04 -37.60
C ARG A 127 23.44 -12.85 -38.04
N TYR A 128 22.88 -12.10 -37.10
CA TYR A 128 21.94 -11.00 -37.37
C TYR A 128 22.54 -9.59 -37.12
N ASP A 129 23.86 -9.49 -36.95
CA ASP A 129 24.62 -8.24 -36.76
C ASP A 129 24.00 -7.26 -35.75
N ILE A 130 23.66 -7.78 -34.57
CA ILE A 130 23.13 -6.96 -33.47
C ILE A 130 24.30 -6.22 -32.81
N GLY A 131 24.69 -5.08 -33.38
CA GLY A 131 25.82 -4.28 -32.91
C GLY A 131 25.65 -3.71 -31.49
N GLU A 132 26.78 -3.44 -30.82
CA GLU A 132 26.81 -2.83 -29.48
C GLU A 132 26.33 -1.37 -29.52
N GLY A 133 25.39 -1.03 -28.63
CA GLY A 133 24.95 0.34 -28.41
C GLY A 133 25.78 0.98 -27.30
N VAL A 134 26.45 2.09 -27.59
CA VAL A 134 27.11 2.93 -26.58
C VAL A 134 26.05 3.81 -25.91
N PHE A 135 25.76 3.60 -24.63
CA PHE A 135 25.19 4.66 -23.79
C PHE A 135 25.70 4.64 -22.36
N LYS A 136 25.88 5.86 -21.86
CA LYS A 136 26.39 6.24 -20.55
C LYS A 136 25.34 5.96 -19.47
N ASN A 137 25.76 5.26 -18.40
CA ASN A 137 25.08 5.30 -17.11
C ASN A 137 25.27 6.71 -16.52
N GLU A 138 24.30 7.59 -16.69
CA GLU A 138 24.17 8.75 -15.81
C GLU A 138 23.33 8.33 -14.61
N GLU A 139 24.02 7.76 -13.62
CA GLU A 139 23.51 7.73 -12.26
C GLU A 139 23.72 9.11 -11.63
N ALA A 140 22.64 9.87 -11.50
CA ALA A 140 22.64 11.05 -10.66
C ALA A 140 22.30 10.64 -9.21
N THR A 141 23.33 10.32 -8.43
CA THR A 141 23.26 10.26 -6.96
C THR A 141 24.05 11.42 -6.35
N ALA A 142 23.39 12.58 -6.29
CA ALA A 142 23.73 13.66 -5.36
C ALA A 142 22.51 14.50 -4.91
N ALA A 143 21.28 14.13 -5.30
CA ALA A 143 20.06 14.89 -5.01
C ALA A 143 19.10 14.22 -4.01
N ALA A 144 19.45 13.04 -3.47
CA ALA A 144 18.55 12.27 -2.61
C ALA A 144 18.34 12.88 -1.21
N GLU A 145 19.28 13.68 -0.71
CA GLU A 145 19.17 14.32 0.61
C GLU A 145 18.52 15.71 0.57
N SER A 146 18.61 16.45 -0.56
CA SER A 146 17.98 17.77 -0.70
C SER A 146 16.49 17.69 -1.06
N LEU A 147 16.06 16.66 -1.79
CA LEU A 147 14.67 16.48 -2.20
C LEU A 147 13.75 15.96 -1.09
N ARG A 148 14.27 15.31 -0.04
CA ARG A 148 13.45 14.84 1.10
C ARG A 148 12.95 16.01 1.99
N ARG A 149 13.65 17.15 2.01
CA ARG A 149 13.31 18.31 2.84
C ARG A 149 12.24 19.24 2.24
N ARG A 150 11.95 19.17 0.93
CA ARG A 150 10.92 20.00 0.23
C ARG A 150 9.56 19.30 0.02
N ARG A 151 9.34 18.09 0.54
CA ARG A 151 8.13 17.26 0.30
C ARG A 151 7.07 17.41 1.39
N ARG A 152 6.33 18.51 1.43
CA ARG A 152 5.14 18.59 2.30
C ARG A 152 3.83 19.07 1.66
N ASP A 153 3.82 19.88 0.59
CA ASP A 153 2.57 20.64 0.33
C ASP A 153 1.95 20.57 -1.07
N VAL A 154 2.31 19.64 -1.98
CA VAL A 154 1.86 19.78 -3.39
C VAL A 154 1.35 18.50 -4.01
N GLU A 155 0.25 17.95 -3.50
CA GLU A 155 -0.53 16.95 -4.28
C GLU A 155 -2.05 17.14 -4.26
N GLU A 156 -2.62 18.12 -3.54
CA GLU A 156 -4.07 18.40 -3.58
C GLU A 156 -4.46 19.82 -4.02
N GLU A 157 -3.51 20.76 -4.20
CA GLU A 157 -3.83 22.17 -4.56
C GLU A 157 -3.63 22.52 -6.07
N ASP A 158 -3.08 21.64 -6.91
CA ASP A 158 -2.82 21.91 -8.34
C ASP A 158 -3.97 21.49 -9.28
N VAL A 159 -5.22 21.87 -8.99
CA VAL A 159 -6.34 21.60 -9.91
C VAL A 159 -6.46 22.72 -10.94
N VAL A 160 -5.81 22.55 -12.10
CA VAL A 160 -5.85 23.48 -13.24
C VAL A 160 -7.07 23.21 -14.12
N GLY A 161 -7.66 24.27 -14.70
CA GLY A 161 -8.73 24.21 -15.70
C GLY A 161 -10.14 23.93 -15.16
N LEU A 162 -10.29 23.25 -14.03
CA LEU A 162 -11.63 22.84 -13.53
C LEU A 162 -12.41 23.95 -12.78
N VAL A 163 -12.01 25.22 -12.82
CA VAL A 163 -12.72 26.29 -12.09
C VAL A 163 -14.09 26.55 -12.70
N HIS A 164 -14.12 26.81 -14.01
CA HIS A 164 -15.35 27.02 -14.75
C HIS A 164 -16.27 25.80 -14.67
N ASP A 165 -15.72 24.60 -14.90
CA ASP A 165 -16.48 23.35 -14.90
C ASP A 165 -17.11 23.07 -13.53
N SER A 166 -16.35 23.27 -12.44
CA SER A 166 -16.89 23.09 -11.09
C SER A 166 -18.01 24.09 -10.79
N THR A 167 -17.87 25.34 -11.23
CA THR A 167 -18.90 26.37 -11.07
C THR A 167 -20.17 26.01 -11.85
N HIS A 168 -20.01 25.49 -13.07
CA HIS A 168 -21.12 25.04 -13.90
C HIS A 168 -21.88 23.89 -13.26
N VAL A 169 -21.18 22.86 -12.76
CA VAL A 169 -21.82 21.72 -12.07
C VAL A 169 -22.49 22.18 -10.78
N ILE A 170 -21.82 23.01 -9.97
CA ILE A 170 -22.38 23.54 -8.71
C ILE A 170 -23.67 24.33 -8.99
N ARG A 171 -23.69 25.19 -10.00
CA ARG A 171 -24.88 25.97 -10.35
C ARG A 171 -26.10 25.06 -10.60
N HIS A 172 -25.92 23.98 -11.35
CA HIS A 172 -27.00 23.01 -11.61
C HIS A 172 -27.41 22.21 -10.36
N LEU A 173 -26.49 21.99 -9.42
CA LEU A 173 -26.81 21.33 -8.16
C LEU A 173 -27.59 22.25 -7.20
N VAL A 174 -27.28 23.55 -7.22
CA VAL A 174 -27.79 24.57 -6.30
C VAL A 174 -29.08 25.25 -6.79
N GLU A 175 -29.43 25.11 -8.08
CA GLU A 175 -30.65 25.69 -8.68
C GLU A 175 -31.89 25.55 -7.78
N GLU A 176 -32.42 26.71 -7.37
CA GLU A 176 -33.58 26.86 -6.51
C GLU A 176 -34.88 26.73 -7.31
N GLY A 177 -35.91 26.10 -6.71
CA GLY A 177 -37.25 25.96 -7.28
C GLY A 177 -37.63 24.54 -7.73
N ASP A 178 -36.64 23.66 -7.96
CA ASP A 178 -36.93 22.23 -8.23
C ASP A 178 -36.67 21.37 -6.98
N LEU A 179 -37.78 21.01 -6.35
CA LEU A 179 -37.82 20.23 -5.13
C LEU A 179 -37.63 18.73 -5.37
N GLY A 180 -37.76 18.24 -6.61
CA GLY A 180 -37.55 16.82 -6.91
C GLY A 180 -36.10 16.36 -6.79
N ARG A 181 -35.90 15.07 -6.50
CA ARG A 181 -34.59 14.42 -6.56
C ARG A 181 -34.10 14.35 -8.01
N LYS A 182 -33.00 15.06 -8.30
CA LYS A 182 -32.36 15.06 -9.63
C LYS A 182 -31.10 14.22 -9.71
N VAL A 183 -30.84 13.68 -10.90
CA VAL A 183 -29.62 12.97 -11.25
C VAL A 183 -28.89 13.77 -12.32
N PHE A 184 -27.67 14.20 -12.01
CA PHE A 184 -26.78 14.94 -12.89
C PHE A 184 -25.58 14.06 -13.25
N CYS A 185 -25.19 14.04 -14.53
CA CYS A 185 -24.16 13.13 -15.03
C CYS A 185 -22.99 13.92 -15.62
N ILE A 186 -21.76 13.60 -15.21
CA ILE A 186 -20.51 14.09 -15.81
C ILE A 186 -19.94 12.99 -16.70
N ILE A 187 -19.78 13.29 -17.99
CA ILE A 187 -19.37 12.33 -19.01
C ILE A 187 -18.04 12.73 -19.65
N GLY A 188 -17.20 11.75 -19.92
CA GLY A 188 -15.89 11.95 -20.55
C GLY A 188 -15.01 10.71 -20.53
N MET A 189 -13.98 10.68 -21.37
CA MET A 189 -13.05 9.55 -21.46
C MET A 189 -12.23 9.32 -20.18
N GLY A 190 -11.53 8.18 -20.10
CA GLY A 190 -10.61 7.88 -18.99
C GLY A 190 -9.48 8.90 -18.90
N GLY A 191 -9.09 9.29 -17.69
CA GLY A 191 -7.99 10.24 -17.46
C GLY A 191 -8.32 11.72 -17.67
N LEU A 192 -9.58 12.07 -18.00
CA LEU A 192 -10.03 13.44 -18.27
C LEU A 192 -10.28 14.28 -17.00
N GLY A 193 -10.25 13.67 -15.81
CA GLY A 193 -10.44 14.39 -14.54
C GLY A 193 -11.89 14.43 -14.03
N LYS A 194 -12.77 13.54 -14.50
CA LYS A 194 -14.18 13.45 -14.04
C LYS A 194 -14.29 13.30 -12.51
N THR A 195 -13.61 12.32 -11.95
CA THR A 195 -13.54 12.09 -10.50
C THR A 195 -12.95 13.29 -9.77
N THR A 196 -11.97 13.97 -10.36
CA THR A 196 -11.36 15.19 -9.82
C THR A 196 -12.35 16.36 -9.78
N LEU A 197 -13.13 16.55 -10.86
CA LEU A 197 -14.20 17.53 -10.91
C LEU A 197 -15.30 17.22 -9.89
N ALA A 198 -15.80 15.99 -9.86
CA ALA A 198 -16.81 15.57 -8.89
C ALA A 198 -16.32 15.76 -7.45
N ARG A 199 -15.04 15.49 -7.16
CA ARG A 199 -14.44 15.70 -5.84
C ARG A 199 -14.33 17.18 -5.49
N LYS A 200 -13.96 18.03 -6.44
CA LYS A 200 -13.94 19.50 -6.27
C LYS A 200 -15.32 20.05 -5.96
N VAL A 201 -16.36 19.54 -6.62
CA VAL A 201 -17.76 19.89 -6.36
C VAL A 201 -18.20 19.39 -4.99
N TYR A 202 -17.98 18.10 -4.67
CA TYR A 202 -18.35 17.49 -3.40
C TYR A 202 -17.68 18.17 -2.19
N ASN A 203 -16.45 18.66 -2.36
CA ASN A 203 -15.72 19.35 -1.29
C ASN A 203 -15.98 20.85 -1.19
N ASN A 204 -16.79 21.43 -2.09
CA ASN A 204 -17.10 22.85 -2.08
C ASN A 204 -17.94 23.23 -0.85
N ASN A 205 -17.61 24.36 -0.20
CA ASN A 205 -18.29 24.80 1.03
C ASN A 205 -19.79 25.06 0.81
N MET A 206 -20.18 25.68 -0.31
CA MET A 206 -21.60 25.93 -0.61
C MET A 206 -22.38 24.61 -0.76
N VAL A 207 -21.75 23.59 -1.36
CA VAL A 207 -22.35 22.25 -1.50
C VAL A 207 -22.51 21.60 -0.13
N LYS A 208 -21.49 21.66 0.72
CA LYS A 208 -21.52 21.09 2.08
C LYS A 208 -22.53 21.78 3.00
N GLU A 209 -22.73 23.09 2.85
CA GLU A 209 -23.73 23.84 3.60
C GLU A 209 -25.15 23.55 3.11
N LEU A 210 -25.32 23.29 1.81
CA LEU A 210 -26.63 23.04 1.21
C LEU A 210 -27.16 21.63 1.46
N PHE A 211 -26.30 20.62 1.48
CA PHE A 211 -26.67 19.22 1.62
C PHE A 211 -26.28 18.69 3.01
N THR A 212 -27.28 18.40 3.85
CA THR A 212 -27.05 17.91 5.23
C THR A 212 -26.45 16.51 5.27
N SER A 213 -26.66 15.71 4.21
CA SER A 213 -26.09 14.36 4.08
C SER A 213 -25.33 14.24 2.76
N CYS A 214 -24.06 13.86 2.82
CA CYS A 214 -23.24 13.65 1.62
C CYS A 214 -22.61 12.26 1.64
N ALA A 215 -22.71 11.52 0.54
CA ALA A 215 -22.11 10.19 0.42
C ALA A 215 -21.42 10.01 -0.93
N TRP A 216 -20.35 9.21 -0.95
CA TRP A 216 -19.60 8.91 -2.15
C TRP A 216 -19.42 7.40 -2.29
N GLY A 217 -19.83 6.84 -3.43
CA GLY A 217 -19.63 5.45 -3.78
C GLY A 217 -18.82 5.30 -5.06
N TYR A 218 -17.88 4.37 -5.06
CA TYR A 218 -17.10 3.99 -6.24
C TYR A 218 -17.74 2.78 -6.92
N VAL A 219 -17.82 2.79 -8.24
CA VAL A 219 -18.38 1.70 -9.05
C VAL A 219 -17.29 1.15 -9.97
N SER A 220 -16.73 -0.01 -9.62
CA SER A 220 -15.77 -0.71 -10.49
C SER A 220 -16.46 -1.32 -11.72
N ASN A 221 -15.71 -1.71 -12.75
CA ASN A 221 -16.31 -2.36 -13.93
C ASN A 221 -16.95 -3.74 -13.59
N ASP A 222 -16.45 -4.44 -12.56
CA ASP A 222 -17.02 -5.69 -12.00
C ASP A 222 -17.82 -5.46 -10.70
N TYR A 223 -18.58 -4.36 -10.63
CA TYR A 223 -19.28 -3.92 -9.41
C TYR A 223 -20.24 -4.95 -8.80
N ARG A 224 -20.52 -4.77 -7.50
CA ARG A 224 -21.69 -5.31 -6.80
C ARG A 224 -22.50 -4.18 -6.19
N ALA A 225 -23.82 -4.18 -6.37
CA ALA A 225 -24.69 -3.18 -5.76
C ALA A 225 -24.51 -3.11 -4.23
N SER A 226 -24.32 -4.26 -3.58
CA SER A 226 -24.03 -4.33 -2.14
C SER A 226 -22.77 -3.56 -1.72
N GLU A 227 -21.69 -3.60 -2.50
CA GLU A 227 -20.45 -2.88 -2.19
C GLU A 227 -20.61 -1.37 -2.35
N VAL A 228 -21.34 -0.95 -3.39
CA VAL A 228 -21.70 0.45 -3.59
C VAL A 228 -22.52 0.93 -2.39
N LEU A 229 -23.57 0.20 -2.01
CA LEU A 229 -24.42 0.56 -0.86
C LEU A 229 -23.63 0.58 0.47
N LEU A 230 -22.74 -0.39 0.71
CA LEU A 230 -21.87 -0.42 1.88
C LEU A 230 -20.87 0.75 1.88
N SER A 231 -20.40 1.19 0.72
CA SER A 231 -19.53 2.36 0.60
C SER A 231 -20.27 3.65 0.94
N LEU A 232 -21.55 3.76 0.54
CA LEU A 232 -22.41 4.89 0.91
C LEU A 232 -22.72 4.89 2.41
N LEU A 233 -23.10 3.74 2.99
CA LEU A 233 -23.34 3.60 4.43
C LEU A 233 -22.11 3.96 5.27
N LYS A 234 -20.91 3.71 4.75
CA LYS A 234 -19.66 4.10 5.43
C LYS A 234 -19.52 5.63 5.53
N CYS A 235 -20.07 6.38 4.58
CA CYS A 235 -20.11 7.84 4.63
C CYS A 235 -21.25 8.35 5.52
N LEU A 236 -22.41 7.68 5.49
CA LEU A 236 -23.63 8.14 6.16
C LEU A 236 -23.69 7.79 7.65
N LEU A 237 -23.08 6.69 8.07
CA LEU A 237 -23.13 6.20 9.46
C LEU A 237 -21.92 6.64 10.26
N SER A 238 -22.08 6.78 11.59
CA SER A 238 -20.95 6.94 12.49
C SER A 238 -20.03 5.71 12.43
N LYS A 239 -18.75 5.89 12.74
CA LYS A 239 -17.78 4.78 12.80
C LYS A 239 -18.23 3.64 13.71
N SER A 240 -18.97 3.92 14.80
CA SER A 240 -19.53 2.89 15.68
C SER A 240 -20.62 2.10 14.98
N GLU A 241 -21.63 2.78 14.44
CA GLU A 241 -22.78 2.15 13.78
C GLU A 241 -22.36 1.32 12.57
N TYR A 242 -21.44 1.84 11.75
CA TYR A 242 -20.91 1.11 10.60
C TYR A 242 -20.15 -0.16 11.03
N ASN A 243 -19.35 -0.09 12.11
CA ASN A 243 -18.65 -1.27 12.61
C ASN A 243 -19.62 -2.28 13.22
N ASP A 244 -20.68 -1.85 13.89
CA ASP A 244 -21.70 -2.74 14.45
C ASP A 244 -22.54 -3.39 13.34
N LEU A 245 -22.81 -2.67 12.24
CA LEU A 245 -23.37 -3.26 11.02
C LEU A 245 -22.43 -4.35 10.46
N LEU A 246 -21.13 -4.06 10.34
CA LEU A 246 -20.15 -5.06 9.89
C LEU A 246 -20.04 -6.26 10.82
N LYS A 247 -20.20 -6.07 12.15
CA LYS A 247 -20.22 -7.18 13.11
C LYS A 247 -21.49 -8.01 12.96
N LYS A 248 -22.67 -7.39 12.81
CA LYS A 248 -23.92 -8.14 12.56
C LYS A 248 -23.81 -8.99 11.30
N ILE A 249 -23.26 -8.44 10.21
CA ILE A 249 -22.93 -9.19 8.99
C ILE A 249 -21.99 -10.37 9.28
N ALA A 250 -21.01 -10.18 10.17
CA ALA A 250 -20.02 -11.20 10.50
C ALA A 250 -20.55 -12.30 11.46
N ASP A 251 -21.42 -11.94 12.41
CA ASP A 251 -21.93 -12.80 13.47
C ASP A 251 -23.12 -13.66 13.03
N GLU A 252 -23.98 -13.14 12.14
CA GLU A 252 -25.18 -13.87 11.64
C GLU A 252 -24.88 -14.84 10.49
N GLY A 253 -23.60 -14.97 10.07
CA GLY A 253 -23.16 -15.96 9.08
C GLY A 253 -23.79 -15.82 7.69
N GLY A 254 -24.49 -14.70 7.40
CA GLY A 254 -25.27 -14.51 6.19
C GLY A 254 -25.13 -13.10 5.61
N ASP A 255 -25.10 -13.03 4.26
CA ASP A 255 -25.25 -11.80 3.47
C ASP A 255 -26.44 -10.98 3.98
N ILE A 256 -26.25 -9.73 4.40
CA ILE A 256 -27.35 -8.76 4.42
C ILE A 256 -27.84 -8.66 2.97
N SER A 257 -29.14 -8.86 2.76
CA SER A 257 -29.73 -8.77 1.43
C SER A 257 -29.52 -7.37 0.85
N GLU A 258 -29.35 -7.27 -0.48
CA GLU A 258 -29.26 -5.95 -1.12
C GLU A 258 -30.48 -5.09 -0.82
N GLY A 259 -31.67 -5.68 -0.65
CA GLY A 259 -32.88 -4.98 -0.25
C GLY A 259 -32.73 -4.31 1.12
N GLU A 260 -32.15 -5.00 2.10
CA GLU A 260 -31.92 -4.45 3.43
C GLU A 260 -30.83 -3.35 3.41
N LEU A 261 -29.76 -3.51 2.62
CA LEU A 261 -28.78 -2.44 2.43
C LEU A 261 -29.41 -1.19 1.81
N LYS A 262 -30.29 -1.35 0.81
CA LYS A 262 -31.04 -0.24 0.21
C LYS A 262 -31.94 0.44 1.24
N MET A 263 -32.63 -0.33 2.09
CA MET A 263 -33.44 0.23 3.18
C MET A 263 -32.60 1.05 4.15
N LYS A 264 -31.47 0.52 4.62
CA LYS A 264 -30.57 1.25 5.54
C LYS A 264 -30.03 2.54 4.93
N VAL A 265 -29.63 2.52 3.66
CA VAL A 265 -29.21 3.74 2.96
C VAL A 265 -30.38 4.73 2.89
N GLY A 266 -31.57 4.24 2.51
CA GLY A 266 -32.78 5.05 2.46
C GLY A 266 -33.13 5.67 3.81
N GLU A 267 -33.05 4.93 4.91
CA GLU A 267 -33.28 5.42 6.27
C GLU A 267 -32.32 6.54 6.66
N CYS A 268 -31.05 6.45 6.27
CA CYS A 268 -30.05 7.50 6.54
C CYS A 268 -30.32 8.79 5.73
N LEU A 269 -30.89 8.64 4.52
CA LEU A 269 -31.14 9.75 3.60
C LEU A 269 -32.52 10.38 3.78
N LYS A 270 -33.48 9.63 4.32
CA LYS A 270 -34.88 10.06 4.46
C LYS A 270 -35.00 11.30 5.36
N GLY A 271 -35.75 12.29 4.90
CA GLY A 271 -35.94 13.58 5.56
C GLY A 271 -34.77 14.55 5.39
N ASN A 272 -33.60 14.10 4.92
CA ASN A 272 -32.41 14.92 4.73
C ASN A 272 -32.29 15.40 3.29
N LYS A 273 -31.82 16.63 3.10
CA LYS A 273 -31.43 17.12 1.77
C LYS A 273 -30.03 16.59 1.46
N TYR A 274 -29.90 15.68 0.51
CA TYR A 274 -28.65 14.93 0.32
C TYR A 274 -27.98 15.13 -1.04
N LEU A 275 -26.67 14.91 -1.08
CA LEU A 275 -25.87 14.72 -2.29
C LEU A 275 -25.20 13.34 -2.27
N VAL A 276 -25.56 12.47 -3.21
CA VAL A 276 -24.88 11.17 -3.40
C VAL A 276 -24.06 11.21 -4.68
N VAL A 277 -22.77 10.89 -4.59
CA VAL A 277 -21.90 10.73 -5.77
C VAL A 277 -21.72 9.24 -6.07
N LEU A 278 -22.01 8.84 -7.30
CA LEU A 278 -21.71 7.50 -7.83
C LEU A 278 -20.65 7.63 -8.92
N ASP A 279 -19.42 7.25 -8.59
CA ASP A 279 -18.24 7.48 -9.42
C ASP A 279 -17.92 6.28 -10.32
N ASP A 280 -17.67 6.57 -11.60
CA ASP A 280 -17.28 5.68 -12.70
C ASP A 280 -18.30 4.57 -13.04
N ILE A 281 -19.59 4.90 -13.26
CA ILE A 281 -20.59 3.92 -13.68
C ILE A 281 -20.32 3.44 -15.12
N TRP A 282 -20.19 2.12 -15.31
CA TRP A 282 -19.92 1.49 -16.61
C TRP A 282 -21.16 0.96 -17.34
N LYS A 283 -22.25 0.66 -16.61
CA LYS A 283 -23.47 0.02 -17.15
C LYS A 283 -24.72 0.62 -16.55
N THR A 284 -25.79 0.72 -17.35
CA THR A 284 -27.11 1.22 -16.92
C THR A 284 -27.71 0.38 -15.78
N GLN A 285 -27.44 -0.93 -15.79
CA GLN A 285 -27.88 -1.88 -14.77
C GLN A 285 -27.47 -1.48 -13.34
N VAL A 286 -26.30 -0.84 -13.16
CA VAL A 286 -25.85 -0.35 -11.83
C VAL A 286 -26.93 0.55 -11.23
N TRP A 287 -27.44 1.47 -12.04
CA TRP A 287 -28.43 2.45 -11.62
C TRP A 287 -29.74 1.77 -11.21
N ASP A 288 -30.21 0.79 -11.98
CA ASP A 288 -31.44 0.04 -11.65
C ASP A 288 -31.33 -0.68 -10.31
N GLU A 289 -30.15 -1.21 -10.01
CA GLU A 289 -29.91 -1.93 -8.77
C GLU A 289 -29.83 -0.99 -7.56
N VAL A 290 -29.29 0.23 -7.67
CA VAL A 290 -29.11 1.12 -6.51
C VAL A 290 -30.18 2.20 -6.37
N LYS A 291 -30.90 2.59 -7.43
CA LYS A 291 -31.80 3.77 -7.44
C LYS A 291 -32.91 3.74 -6.38
N ALA A 292 -33.33 2.55 -5.98
CA ALA A 292 -34.36 2.34 -4.96
C ALA A 292 -33.89 2.69 -3.53
N ALA A 293 -32.58 2.84 -3.31
CA ALA A 293 -32.02 3.27 -2.03
C ALA A 293 -32.16 4.79 -1.76
N PHE A 294 -32.54 5.57 -2.77
CA PHE A 294 -32.46 7.03 -2.73
C PHE A 294 -33.87 7.65 -2.67
N PRO A 295 -34.36 8.11 -1.50
CA PRO A 295 -35.71 8.65 -1.37
C PRO A 295 -35.89 10.00 -2.09
N ASP A 296 -37.04 10.21 -2.71
CA ASP A 296 -37.41 11.51 -3.29
C ASP A 296 -38.43 12.23 -2.40
N ASP A 297 -37.96 12.77 -1.28
CA ASP A 297 -38.78 13.47 -0.29
C ASP A 297 -39.16 14.90 -0.70
N LYS A 298 -38.98 15.23 -1.99
CA LYS A 298 -39.26 16.56 -2.56
C LYS A 298 -38.57 17.70 -1.79
N ASN A 299 -37.31 17.49 -1.38
CA ASN A 299 -36.51 18.45 -0.61
C ASN A 299 -35.29 18.99 -1.39
N GLY A 300 -35.23 18.76 -2.69
CA GLY A 300 -34.15 19.22 -3.56
C GLY A 300 -32.87 18.37 -3.49
N SER A 301 -32.98 17.10 -3.12
CA SER A 301 -31.83 16.16 -3.11
C SER A 301 -31.24 15.95 -4.51
N ARG A 302 -29.95 15.61 -4.56
CA ARG A 302 -29.18 15.47 -5.80
C ARG A 302 -28.35 14.18 -5.82
N ILE A 303 -28.19 13.61 -7.00
CA ILE A 303 -27.29 12.49 -7.27
C ILE A 303 -26.36 12.93 -8.40
N LEU A 304 -25.06 12.80 -8.19
CA LEU A 304 -24.03 13.10 -9.17
C LEU A 304 -23.40 11.79 -9.66
N ILE A 305 -23.52 11.50 -10.95
CA ILE A 305 -22.93 10.32 -11.57
C ILE A 305 -21.74 10.75 -12.41
N THR A 306 -20.62 10.03 -12.34
CA THR A 306 -19.57 10.14 -13.36
C THR A 306 -19.55 8.88 -14.21
N SER A 307 -19.36 9.01 -15.52
CA SER A 307 -19.30 7.85 -16.42
C SER A 307 -18.48 8.14 -17.67
N ARG A 308 -17.97 7.07 -18.30
CA ARG A 308 -17.36 7.10 -19.64
C ARG A 308 -18.38 6.83 -20.75
N ILE A 309 -19.57 6.35 -20.39
CA ILE A 309 -20.56 5.81 -21.31
C ILE A 309 -21.74 6.77 -21.42
N ASN A 310 -21.93 7.36 -22.60
CA ASN A 310 -23.01 8.31 -22.85
C ASN A 310 -24.40 7.72 -22.52
N GLU A 311 -24.61 6.44 -22.80
CA GLU A 311 -25.87 5.75 -22.56
C GLU A 311 -26.28 5.77 -21.08
N VAL A 312 -25.31 5.62 -20.16
CA VAL A 312 -25.56 5.72 -18.71
C VAL A 312 -26.15 7.07 -18.36
N ALA A 313 -25.62 8.15 -18.94
CA ALA A 313 -26.10 9.51 -18.71
C ALA A 313 -27.54 9.71 -19.18
N HIS A 314 -27.87 9.23 -20.38
CA HIS A 314 -29.21 9.36 -20.95
C HIS A 314 -30.24 8.49 -20.22
N TYR A 315 -29.82 7.33 -19.71
CA TYR A 315 -30.69 6.40 -19.00
C TYR A 315 -30.99 6.83 -17.56
N SER A 316 -29.97 7.29 -16.83
CA SER A 316 -30.07 7.61 -15.41
C SER A 316 -30.32 9.10 -15.11
N GLY A 317 -29.90 9.98 -16.02
CA GLY A 317 -29.94 11.43 -15.83
C GLY A 317 -31.36 12.00 -15.91
N THR A 318 -31.63 12.98 -15.06
CA THR A 318 -32.85 13.79 -15.12
C THR A 318 -32.58 15.18 -15.73
N ALA A 319 -31.34 15.43 -16.15
CA ALA A 319 -30.86 16.66 -16.75
C ALA A 319 -29.85 16.34 -17.87
N CYS A 320 -29.58 17.32 -18.74
CA CYS A 320 -28.57 17.15 -19.78
C CYS A 320 -27.21 16.81 -19.15
N PRO A 321 -26.51 15.77 -19.64
CA PRO A 321 -25.20 15.42 -19.12
C PRO A 321 -24.18 16.51 -19.43
N TYR A 322 -23.26 16.70 -18.50
CA TYR A 322 -22.12 17.59 -18.69
C TYR A 322 -20.96 16.83 -19.30
N TYR A 323 -20.65 17.13 -20.55
CA TYR A 323 -19.48 16.60 -21.24
C TYR A 323 -18.26 17.40 -20.83
N LEU A 324 -17.37 16.78 -20.06
CA LEU A 324 -16.14 17.42 -19.59
C LEU A 324 -15.22 17.66 -20.79
N PRO A 325 -14.82 18.91 -21.10
CA PRO A 325 -13.88 19.18 -22.18
C PRO A 325 -12.44 18.75 -21.85
N PHE A 326 -11.61 18.66 -22.88
CA PHE A 326 -10.16 18.58 -22.73
C PHE A 326 -9.59 19.92 -22.25
N LEU A 327 -8.43 19.89 -21.61
CA LEU A 327 -7.72 21.11 -21.26
C LEU A 327 -7.28 21.86 -22.52
N THR A 328 -7.40 23.18 -22.48
CA THR A 328 -6.83 24.05 -23.50
C THR A 328 -5.30 23.95 -23.53
N LYS A 329 -4.67 24.46 -24.60
CA LYS A 329 -3.20 24.44 -24.71
C LYS A 329 -2.52 25.17 -23.55
N ASP A 330 -3.09 26.28 -23.10
CA ASP A 330 -2.53 27.06 -22.01
C ASP A 330 -2.75 26.40 -20.64
N GLU A 331 -3.93 25.83 -20.37
CA GLU A 331 -4.19 25.05 -19.15
C GLU A 331 -3.31 23.79 -19.10
N SER A 332 -3.11 23.13 -20.24
CA SER A 332 -2.23 21.96 -20.36
C SER A 332 -0.78 22.33 -20.02
N TRP A 333 -0.32 23.46 -20.55
CA TRP A 333 1.01 24.01 -20.24
C TRP A 333 1.12 24.40 -18.76
N GLU A 334 0.11 25.04 -18.18
CA GLU A 334 0.09 25.41 -16.77
C GLU A 334 0.19 24.16 -15.88
N LEU A 335 -0.62 23.13 -16.14
CA LEU A 335 -0.59 21.88 -15.40
C LEU A 335 0.78 21.19 -15.51
N PHE A 336 1.34 21.10 -16.72
CA PHE A 336 2.67 20.54 -16.94
C PHE A 336 3.75 21.33 -16.20
N SER A 337 3.74 22.66 -16.33
CA SER A 337 4.73 23.54 -15.72
C SER A 337 4.70 23.46 -14.20
N LYS A 338 3.51 23.46 -13.58
CA LYS A 338 3.36 23.28 -12.13
C LYS A 338 3.97 21.95 -11.68
N LYS A 339 3.77 20.87 -12.44
CA LYS A 339 4.32 19.55 -12.09
C LYS A 339 5.83 19.42 -12.31
N VAL A 340 6.37 19.96 -13.40
CA VAL A 340 7.81 19.87 -13.70
C VAL A 340 8.65 20.80 -12.82
N PHE A 341 8.18 22.03 -12.59
CA PHE A 341 8.95 23.07 -11.93
C PHE A 341 8.53 23.33 -10.48
N ARG A 342 7.40 22.76 -10.01
CA ARG A 342 6.92 22.85 -8.62
C ARG A 342 6.85 24.31 -8.10
N GLY A 343 6.38 25.21 -8.95
CA GLY A 343 6.25 26.65 -8.66
C GLY A 343 7.43 27.52 -9.08
N GLU A 344 8.55 26.94 -9.53
CA GLU A 344 9.66 27.67 -10.14
C GLU A 344 9.33 28.04 -11.61
N GLU A 345 9.94 29.10 -12.12
CA GLU A 345 9.76 29.48 -13.54
C GLU A 345 10.51 28.54 -14.49
N CYS A 346 9.87 28.23 -15.62
CA CYS A 346 10.47 27.46 -16.69
C CYS A 346 11.54 28.30 -17.43
N PRO A 347 12.78 27.80 -17.61
CA PRO A 347 13.78 28.46 -18.43
C PRO A 347 13.26 28.78 -19.84
N SER A 348 13.53 29.99 -20.32
CA SER A 348 12.98 30.51 -21.58
C SER A 348 13.34 29.65 -22.80
N ASN A 349 14.52 29.03 -22.81
CA ASN A 349 14.97 28.13 -23.87
C ASN A 349 14.26 26.77 -23.89
N LEU A 350 13.75 26.30 -22.74
CA LEU A 350 13.04 25.01 -22.63
C LEU A 350 11.53 25.16 -22.85
N LYS A 351 10.98 26.36 -22.67
CA LYS A 351 9.54 26.63 -22.79
C LYS A 351 8.95 26.20 -24.15
N PRO A 352 9.58 26.45 -25.31
CA PRO A 352 9.06 25.99 -26.60
C PRO A 352 9.00 24.46 -26.67
N LEU A 353 10.09 23.78 -26.29
CA LEU A 353 10.17 22.31 -26.27
C LEU A 353 9.12 21.71 -25.33
N GLY A 354 8.97 22.29 -24.14
CA GLY A 354 7.97 21.85 -23.17
C GLY A 354 6.54 21.97 -23.71
N ARG A 355 6.22 23.07 -24.40
CA ARG A 355 4.91 23.23 -25.05
C ARG A 355 4.69 22.18 -26.12
N SER A 356 5.68 21.90 -26.96
CA SER A 356 5.59 20.85 -27.98
C SER A 356 5.44 19.44 -27.38
N ILE A 357 6.12 19.14 -26.28
CA ILE A 357 5.94 17.88 -25.53
C ILE A 357 4.49 17.75 -25.03
N VAL A 358 3.94 18.81 -24.44
CA VAL A 358 2.57 18.81 -23.89
C VAL A 358 1.50 18.72 -24.97
N GLU A 359 1.75 19.30 -26.15
CA GLU A 359 0.83 19.21 -27.29
C GLU A 359 0.57 17.76 -27.71
N SER A 360 1.55 16.86 -27.55
CA SER A 360 1.37 15.43 -27.83
C SER A 360 0.32 14.76 -26.93
N CYS A 361 0.00 15.34 -25.77
CA CYS A 361 -1.00 14.82 -24.84
C CYS A 361 -2.45 15.16 -25.23
N GLY A 362 -2.67 16.00 -26.25
CA GLY A 362 -4.01 16.33 -26.74
C GLY A 362 -4.95 16.94 -25.69
N GLY A 363 -4.40 17.60 -24.65
CA GLY A 363 -5.19 18.21 -23.57
C GLY A 363 -5.71 17.24 -22.51
N LEU A 364 -5.26 15.98 -22.49
CA LEU A 364 -5.69 15.00 -21.48
C LEU A 364 -4.88 15.13 -20.17
N PRO A 365 -5.51 15.46 -19.01
CA PRO A 365 -4.82 15.67 -17.75
C PRO A 365 -3.91 14.52 -17.31
N LEU A 366 -4.38 13.27 -17.39
CA LEU A 366 -3.58 12.11 -16.96
C LEU A 366 -2.30 11.96 -17.79
N ALA A 367 -2.39 12.10 -19.11
CA ALA A 367 -1.24 12.01 -20.00
C ALA A 367 -0.24 13.13 -19.69
N ILE A 368 -0.74 14.36 -19.45
CA ILE A 368 0.08 15.52 -19.10
C ILE A 368 0.84 15.29 -17.79
N VAL A 369 0.17 14.85 -16.71
CA VAL A 369 0.83 14.69 -15.40
C VAL A 369 1.83 13.52 -15.38
N VAL A 370 1.58 12.47 -16.14
CA VAL A 370 2.50 11.32 -16.28
C VAL A 370 3.73 11.73 -17.10
N LEU A 371 3.53 12.42 -18.23
CA LEU A 371 4.64 12.92 -19.05
C LEU A 371 5.45 14.00 -18.30
N ALA A 372 4.79 14.89 -17.56
CA ALA A 372 5.44 15.85 -16.67
C ALA A 372 6.27 15.15 -15.59
N GLY A 373 5.74 14.08 -14.99
CA GLY A 373 6.46 13.27 -13.99
C GLY A 373 7.72 12.62 -14.56
N LEU A 374 7.69 12.16 -15.81
CA LEU A 374 8.87 11.70 -16.54
C LEU A 374 9.89 12.84 -16.74
N VAL A 375 9.45 13.96 -17.33
CA VAL A 375 10.32 15.09 -17.66
C VAL A 375 10.95 15.70 -16.40
N ALA A 376 10.22 15.75 -15.29
CA ALA A 376 10.72 16.26 -14.00
C ALA A 376 11.91 15.47 -13.44
N LYS A 377 12.08 14.20 -13.84
CA LYS A 377 13.19 13.33 -13.42
C LYS A 377 14.37 13.35 -14.37
N LYS A 378 14.29 14.10 -15.46
CA LYS A 378 15.32 14.20 -16.48
C LYS A 378 16.10 15.50 -16.32
N GLU A 379 17.29 15.51 -16.89
CA GLU A 379 18.08 16.74 -16.96
C GLU A 379 17.25 17.81 -17.69
N LYS A 380 17.19 19.01 -17.12
CA LYS A 380 16.52 20.17 -17.72
C LYS A 380 17.40 20.76 -18.82
N SER A 381 17.68 19.97 -19.85
CA SER A 381 18.52 20.34 -21.01
C SER A 381 17.75 20.18 -22.32
N GLU A 382 18.07 21.01 -23.31
CA GLU A 382 17.41 20.94 -24.61
C GLU A 382 17.57 19.58 -25.28
N ARG A 383 18.73 18.93 -25.10
CA ARG A 383 19.05 17.63 -25.69
C ARG A 383 18.06 16.56 -25.22
N GLU A 384 17.87 16.44 -23.90
CA GLU A 384 17.01 15.40 -23.35
C GLU A 384 15.52 15.70 -23.62
N TRP A 385 15.12 16.97 -23.61
CA TRP A 385 13.75 17.37 -23.94
C TRP A 385 13.42 17.14 -25.42
N LYS A 386 14.35 17.45 -26.35
CA LYS A 386 14.21 17.11 -27.78
C LYS A 386 14.06 15.61 -27.98
N ARG A 387 14.87 14.80 -27.29
CA ARG A 387 14.76 13.33 -27.34
C ARG A 387 13.38 12.84 -26.90
N ILE A 388 12.86 13.36 -25.79
CA ILE A 388 11.52 12.97 -25.31
C ILE A 388 10.45 13.39 -26.32
N MET A 389 10.54 14.61 -26.84
CA MET A 389 9.62 15.15 -27.84
C MET A 389 9.59 14.31 -29.13
N GLU A 390 10.75 13.91 -29.66
CA GLU A 390 10.85 13.07 -30.86
C GLU A 390 10.16 11.71 -30.64
N VAL A 391 10.44 11.07 -29.51
CA VAL A 391 9.83 9.77 -29.18
C VAL A 391 8.33 9.91 -28.97
N SER A 392 7.85 10.94 -28.26
CA SER A 392 6.42 11.17 -28.07
C SER A 392 5.72 11.44 -29.40
N TRP A 393 6.32 12.22 -30.29
CA TRP A 393 5.77 12.52 -31.61
C TRP A 393 5.57 11.25 -32.44
N HIS A 394 6.61 10.40 -32.54
CA HIS A 394 6.55 9.16 -33.30
C HIS A 394 5.48 8.18 -32.80
N LEU A 395 5.24 8.13 -31.49
CA LEU A 395 4.22 7.27 -30.90
C LEU A 395 2.79 7.77 -31.19
N THR A 396 2.61 9.06 -31.48
CA THR A 396 1.28 9.69 -31.64
C THR A 396 0.83 9.89 -33.09
N GLN A 397 1.60 9.44 -34.08
CA GLN A 397 1.36 9.72 -35.52
C GLN A 397 0.05 9.12 -36.08
N ASP A 398 -0.38 7.92 -35.65
CA ASP A 398 -1.49 7.18 -36.28
C ASP A 398 -2.83 7.25 -35.54
N LYS A 399 -2.85 7.90 -34.37
CA LYS A 399 -3.97 8.33 -33.51
C LYS A 399 -3.39 8.46 -32.11
N THR A 400 -3.79 9.50 -31.37
CA THR A 400 -3.40 9.64 -29.95
C THR A 400 -4.12 8.58 -29.11
N GLU A 401 -3.50 7.41 -28.92
CA GLU A 401 -3.89 6.49 -27.86
C GLU A 401 -3.14 6.88 -26.57
N VAL A 402 -3.91 7.26 -25.54
CA VAL A 402 -3.39 7.61 -24.21
C VAL A 402 -2.40 6.58 -23.69
N MET A 403 -2.64 5.31 -24.02
CA MET A 403 -1.81 4.17 -23.61
C MET A 403 -0.37 4.30 -24.09
N ASP A 404 -0.11 4.87 -25.28
CA ASP A 404 1.24 5.04 -25.80
C ASP A 404 2.03 6.08 -24.99
N ILE A 405 1.36 7.15 -24.54
CA ILE A 405 1.97 8.18 -23.67
C ILE A 405 2.25 7.61 -22.27
N LEU A 406 1.31 6.84 -21.72
CA LEU A 406 1.52 6.18 -20.43
C LEU A 406 2.68 5.16 -20.51
N LYS A 407 2.72 4.39 -21.60
CA LYS A 407 3.77 3.42 -21.88
C LYS A 407 5.14 4.08 -22.00
N LEU A 408 5.22 5.27 -22.61
CA LEU A 408 6.46 6.04 -22.68
C LEU A 408 7.07 6.25 -21.28
N SER A 409 6.24 6.63 -20.30
CA SER A 409 6.72 6.82 -18.92
C SER A 409 7.18 5.52 -18.26
N TYR A 410 6.53 4.40 -18.57
CA TYR A 410 6.96 3.06 -18.15
C TYR A 410 8.29 2.64 -18.81
N ASP A 411 8.46 2.89 -20.11
CA ASP A 411 9.66 2.51 -20.85
C ASP A 411 10.90 3.24 -20.33
N PHE A 412 10.74 4.51 -19.93
CA PHE A 412 11.77 5.35 -19.31
C PHE A 412 11.94 5.14 -17.79
N LEU A 413 11.22 4.21 -17.16
CA LEU A 413 11.48 3.85 -15.76
C LEU A 413 12.85 3.16 -15.63
N PRO A 414 13.60 3.43 -14.53
CA PRO A 414 14.72 2.60 -14.14
C PRO A 414 14.31 1.12 -14.03
N GLN A 415 15.17 0.21 -14.48
CA GLN A 415 14.85 -1.23 -14.52
C GLN A 415 14.44 -1.78 -13.15
N ARG A 416 15.05 -1.32 -12.06
CA ARG A 416 14.71 -1.69 -10.68
C ARG A 416 13.26 -1.38 -10.29
N LEU A 417 12.66 -0.33 -10.88
CA LEU A 417 11.29 0.10 -10.58
C LEU A 417 10.24 -0.59 -11.43
N LYS A 418 10.59 -1.11 -12.62
CA LYS A 418 9.61 -1.74 -13.52
C LYS A 418 8.86 -2.90 -12.87
N PRO A 419 9.51 -3.87 -12.18
CA PRO A 419 8.80 -4.92 -11.47
C PRO A 419 7.90 -4.37 -10.36
N CYS A 420 8.36 -3.36 -9.62
CA CYS A 420 7.62 -2.73 -8.52
C CYS A 420 6.33 -2.05 -9.02
N PHE A 421 6.42 -1.31 -10.14
CA PHE A 421 5.29 -0.69 -10.81
C PHE A 421 4.29 -1.72 -11.33
N LEU A 422 4.75 -2.72 -12.11
CA LEU A 422 3.88 -3.75 -12.65
C LEU A 422 3.17 -4.53 -11.54
N TYR A 423 3.82 -4.76 -10.40
CA TYR A 423 3.25 -5.47 -9.27
C TYR A 423 1.98 -4.82 -8.71
N LEU A 424 1.81 -3.51 -8.86
CA LEU A 424 0.59 -2.80 -8.47
C LEU A 424 -0.63 -3.25 -9.28
N GLY A 425 -0.43 -3.76 -10.51
CA GLY A 425 -1.48 -4.29 -11.37
C GLY A 425 -2.15 -5.56 -10.82
N ILE A 426 -1.58 -6.20 -9.81
CA ILE A 426 -2.17 -7.35 -9.11
C ILE A 426 -3.42 -6.95 -8.31
N TYR A 427 -3.49 -5.71 -7.83
CA TYR A 427 -4.60 -5.26 -7.00
C TYR A 427 -5.88 -5.02 -7.84
N PRO A 428 -7.07 -5.14 -7.22
CA PRO A 428 -8.32 -4.73 -7.86
C PRO A 428 -8.33 -3.24 -8.22
N GLU A 429 -9.28 -2.83 -9.08
CA GLU A 429 -9.54 -1.42 -9.40
C GLU A 429 -9.83 -0.61 -8.12
N ASP A 430 -9.38 0.65 -8.09
CA ASP A 430 -9.50 1.61 -6.97
C ASP A 430 -8.99 1.16 -5.59
N TYR A 431 -8.30 0.01 -5.54
CA TYR A 431 -7.88 -0.59 -4.29
C TYR A 431 -6.90 0.30 -3.54
N GLU A 432 -7.22 0.65 -2.30
CA GLU A 432 -6.30 1.38 -1.42
C GLU A 432 -5.23 0.45 -0.85
N ILE A 433 -4.00 0.59 -1.36
CA ILE A 433 -2.87 -0.28 -1.05
C ILE A 433 -2.12 0.28 0.17
N ASN A 434 -1.78 -0.57 1.13
CA ASN A 434 -0.93 -0.19 2.26
C ASN A 434 0.54 -0.20 1.85
N ALA A 435 1.22 0.96 1.97
CA ALA A 435 2.59 1.13 1.49
C ALA A 435 3.59 0.17 2.13
N ARG A 436 3.56 0.01 3.46
CA ARG A 436 4.49 -0.90 4.17
C ARG A 436 4.29 -2.35 3.76
N GLN A 437 3.04 -2.75 3.59
CA GLN A 437 2.72 -4.09 3.11
C GLN A 437 3.20 -4.30 1.67
N LEU A 438 3.01 -3.31 0.78
CA LEU A 438 3.48 -3.38 -0.59
C LEU A 438 5.01 -3.54 -0.64
N ILE A 439 5.75 -2.78 0.17
CA ILE A 439 7.20 -2.87 0.27
C ILE A 439 7.63 -4.26 0.76
N GLN A 440 6.98 -4.81 1.78
CA GLN A 440 7.24 -6.18 2.26
C GLN A 440 7.00 -7.24 1.18
N LEU A 441 5.99 -7.03 0.33
CA LEU A 441 5.74 -7.90 -0.81
C LEU A 441 6.86 -7.76 -1.86
N TRP A 442 7.30 -6.54 -2.19
CA TRP A 442 8.44 -6.33 -3.08
C TRP A 442 9.72 -6.98 -2.56
N ILE A 443 9.98 -6.93 -1.25
CA ILE A 443 11.10 -7.64 -0.62
C ILE A 443 10.95 -9.16 -0.76
N ALA A 444 9.76 -9.70 -0.46
CA ALA A 444 9.49 -11.13 -0.55
C ALA A 444 9.55 -11.68 -1.99
N GLU A 445 9.23 -10.84 -2.98
CA GLU A 445 9.40 -11.13 -4.40
C GLU A 445 10.85 -11.03 -4.86
N GLY A 446 11.68 -10.29 -4.11
CA GLY A 446 13.07 -9.96 -4.43
C GLY A 446 13.21 -8.88 -5.49
N PHE A 447 12.35 -7.87 -5.47
CA PHE A 447 12.51 -6.70 -6.34
C PHE A 447 13.44 -5.63 -5.74
N ILE A 448 13.77 -5.74 -4.46
CA ILE A 448 14.61 -4.79 -3.72
C ILE A 448 15.88 -5.52 -3.25
N HIS A 449 17.04 -4.94 -3.50
CA HIS A 449 18.35 -5.53 -3.20
C HIS A 449 19.23 -4.56 -2.39
N SER A 450 20.09 -5.11 -1.53
CA SER A 450 20.99 -4.30 -0.68
C SER A 450 22.25 -3.79 -1.40
N GLN A 451 22.65 -4.43 -2.51
CA GLN A 451 23.85 -4.08 -3.27
C GLN A 451 23.57 -3.11 -4.43
N GLU A 452 22.47 -2.34 -4.36
CA GLU A 452 22.17 -1.37 -5.40
C GLU A 452 23.04 -0.13 -5.28
N THR A 453 23.57 0.28 -6.43
CA THR A 453 24.37 1.48 -6.60
C THR A 453 23.61 2.71 -6.08
N GLY A 454 24.22 3.42 -5.12
CA GLY A 454 23.68 4.68 -4.58
C GLY A 454 23.06 4.60 -3.18
N PHE A 455 22.95 3.43 -2.56
CA PHE A 455 22.61 3.30 -1.15
C PHE A 455 23.83 2.85 -0.31
N PRO A 456 23.95 3.27 0.96
CA PRO A 456 24.95 2.72 1.86
C PRO A 456 24.72 1.21 2.06
N ASP A 457 25.78 0.42 2.21
CA ASP A 457 25.70 -1.03 2.49
C ASP A 457 24.89 -1.36 3.76
N THR A 458 24.69 -0.38 4.64
CA THR A 458 23.91 -0.48 5.89
C THR A 458 22.42 -0.14 5.73
N ALA A 459 21.96 0.23 4.53
CA ALA A 459 20.56 0.59 4.30
C ALA A 459 19.66 -0.65 4.41
N GLU A 460 18.54 -0.52 5.14
CA GLU A 460 17.56 -1.61 5.20
C GLU A 460 16.69 -1.63 3.95
N LEU A 461 16.24 -2.83 3.56
CA LEU A 461 15.42 -3.04 2.37
C LEU A 461 14.09 -2.28 2.44
N GLU A 462 13.52 -2.10 3.64
CA GLU A 462 12.31 -1.33 3.84
C GLU A 462 12.50 0.16 3.53
N ASP A 463 13.69 0.71 3.82
CA ASP A 463 14.03 2.11 3.56
C ASP A 463 14.29 2.35 2.06
N ILE A 464 14.91 1.37 1.37
CA ILE A 464 15.06 1.36 -0.10
C ILE A 464 13.68 1.25 -0.77
N GLY A 465 12.79 0.39 -0.24
CA GLY A 465 11.42 0.25 -0.74
C GLY A 465 10.57 1.52 -0.59
N ASP A 466 10.70 2.23 0.53
CA ASP A 466 10.07 3.54 0.71
C ASP A 466 10.57 4.53 -0.35
N TYR A 467 11.88 4.54 -0.65
CA TYR A 467 12.45 5.38 -1.72
C TYR A 467 11.91 5.01 -3.12
N TYR A 468 11.78 3.73 -3.43
CA TYR A 468 11.20 3.29 -4.70
C TYR A 468 9.76 3.76 -4.89
N LEU A 469 8.94 3.61 -3.84
CA LEU A 469 7.56 4.05 -3.87
C LEU A 469 7.47 5.57 -4.07
N ASP A 470 8.32 6.33 -3.38
CA ASP A 470 8.42 7.78 -3.58
C ASP A 470 8.85 8.13 -5.01
N GLU A 471 9.75 7.37 -5.65
CA GLU A 471 10.16 7.64 -7.04
C GLU A 471 9.00 7.38 -8.03
N LEU A 472 8.18 6.35 -7.78
CA LEU A 472 6.98 6.08 -8.58
C LEU A 472 5.90 7.15 -8.39
N VAL A 473 5.73 7.64 -7.16
CA VAL A 473 4.83 8.76 -6.84
C VAL A 473 5.30 10.05 -7.52
N ASP A 474 6.59 10.38 -7.41
CA ASP A 474 7.16 11.58 -8.03
C ASP A 474 7.04 11.58 -9.57
N ARG A 475 6.90 10.41 -10.19
CA ARG A 475 6.67 10.22 -11.64
C ARG A 475 5.18 10.22 -12.01
N SER A 476 4.28 10.48 -11.05
CA SER A 476 2.83 10.43 -11.22
C SER A 476 2.28 9.07 -11.66
N LEU A 477 3.05 7.99 -11.49
CA LEU A 477 2.60 6.63 -11.83
C LEU A 477 1.81 5.98 -10.68
N VAL A 478 1.94 6.52 -9.48
CA VAL A 478 1.25 6.08 -8.27
C VAL A 478 0.71 7.30 -7.54
N GLN A 479 -0.54 7.23 -7.10
CA GLN A 479 -1.21 8.32 -6.38
C GLN A 479 -1.13 8.07 -4.87
N VAL A 480 -0.78 9.11 -4.11
CA VAL A 480 -0.83 9.04 -2.65
C VAL A 480 -2.27 9.17 -2.18
N ALA A 481 -2.75 8.15 -1.47
CA ALA A 481 -4.10 8.16 -0.89
C ALA A 481 -4.10 8.75 0.52
N SER A 482 -3.05 8.50 1.29
CA SER A 482 -2.83 9.16 2.58
C SER A 482 -1.36 9.15 2.96
N ARG A 483 -0.93 10.17 3.69
CA ARG A 483 0.42 10.27 4.26
C ARG A 483 0.46 9.82 5.73
N ARG A 484 1.64 9.39 6.14
CA ARG A 484 2.01 9.17 7.54
C ARG A 484 2.32 10.54 8.16
N SER A 485 2.31 10.60 9.49
CA SER A 485 2.75 11.81 10.21
C SER A 485 4.23 12.14 10.03
N ASP A 486 5.04 11.19 9.56
CA ASP A 486 6.44 11.43 9.19
C ASP A 486 6.57 11.95 7.74
N GLY A 487 5.46 12.20 7.04
CA GLY A 487 5.42 12.67 5.64
C GLY A 487 5.48 11.54 4.60
N GLY A 488 5.94 10.35 4.99
CA GLY A 488 6.03 9.20 4.08
C GLY A 488 4.67 8.66 3.67
N VAL A 489 4.61 7.91 2.56
CA VAL A 489 3.36 7.32 2.07
C VAL A 489 2.80 6.32 3.09
N LYS A 490 1.50 6.41 3.42
CA LYS A 490 0.80 5.46 4.29
C LYS A 490 -0.04 4.50 3.46
N THR A 491 -0.81 5.04 2.54
CA THR A 491 -1.57 4.30 1.54
C THR A 491 -1.45 4.98 0.18
N CYS A 492 -1.53 4.18 -0.88
CA CYS A 492 -1.47 4.64 -2.27
C CYS A 492 -2.51 3.93 -3.14
N ARG A 493 -2.73 4.47 -4.34
CA ARG A 493 -3.60 3.92 -5.39
C ARG A 493 -2.89 3.97 -6.74
N ILE A 494 -3.31 3.11 -7.66
CA ILE A 494 -2.93 3.18 -9.07
C ILE A 494 -4.16 3.60 -9.87
N HIS A 495 -3.98 4.52 -10.82
CA HIS A 495 -5.06 4.93 -11.72
C HIS A 495 -5.40 3.80 -12.69
N ASP A 496 -6.67 3.61 -13.05
CA ASP A 496 -7.13 2.47 -13.88
C ASP A 496 -6.37 2.30 -15.19
N LEU A 497 -6.19 3.37 -15.98
CA LEU A 497 -5.41 3.29 -17.22
C LEU A 497 -3.94 2.86 -17.01
N LEU A 498 -3.32 3.25 -15.89
CA LEU A 498 -1.97 2.79 -15.53
C LEU A 498 -1.98 1.33 -15.06
N ARG A 499 -3.05 0.90 -14.40
CA ARG A 499 -3.27 -0.51 -14.05
C ARG A 499 -3.48 -1.36 -15.31
N ASP A 500 -4.24 -0.88 -16.28
CA ASP A 500 -4.45 -1.55 -17.57
C ASP A 500 -3.12 -1.66 -18.34
N LEU A 501 -2.28 -0.63 -18.29
CA LEU A 501 -0.92 -0.69 -18.81
C LEU A 501 -0.12 -1.78 -18.08
N CYS A 502 -0.17 -1.86 -16.76
CA CYS A 502 0.48 -2.93 -16.00
C CYS A 502 0.00 -4.33 -16.44
N ILE A 503 -1.30 -4.51 -16.66
CA ILE A 503 -1.89 -5.78 -17.10
C ILE A 503 -1.43 -6.12 -18.53
N SER A 504 -1.44 -5.14 -19.44
CA SER A 504 -1.00 -5.30 -20.82
C SER A 504 0.50 -5.67 -20.90
N GLU A 505 1.34 -4.92 -20.20
CA GLU A 505 2.78 -5.19 -20.13
C GLU A 505 3.08 -6.50 -19.39
N SER A 506 2.25 -6.87 -18.43
CA SER A 506 2.36 -8.16 -17.76
C SER A 506 2.08 -9.33 -18.72
N LYS A 507 1.09 -9.22 -19.61
CA LYS A 507 0.81 -10.24 -20.64
C LYS A 507 1.99 -10.39 -21.60
N SER A 508 2.57 -9.29 -22.07
CA SER A 508 3.77 -9.32 -22.93
C SER A 508 4.98 -9.93 -22.20
N CYS A 509 5.09 -9.62 -20.90
CA CYS A 509 6.22 -10.01 -20.08
C CYS A 509 6.06 -11.35 -19.33
N LYS A 510 4.89 -11.99 -19.37
CA LYS A 510 4.50 -13.18 -18.58
C LYS A 510 4.70 -13.00 -17.06
N PHE A 511 4.41 -11.80 -16.54
CA PHE A 511 4.82 -11.41 -15.18
C PHE A 511 3.83 -11.78 -14.07
N PHE A 512 2.56 -11.47 -14.29
CA PHE A 512 1.39 -11.87 -13.50
C PHE A 512 0.16 -12.06 -14.40
N GLU A 513 -0.84 -12.75 -13.86
CA GLU A 513 -2.15 -12.90 -14.48
C GLU A 513 -3.24 -12.54 -13.47
N VAL A 514 -4.22 -11.76 -13.92
CA VAL A 514 -5.42 -11.44 -13.14
C VAL A 514 -6.53 -12.34 -13.63
N CYS A 515 -7.09 -13.12 -12.72
CA CYS A 515 -8.21 -13.97 -12.98
C CYS A 515 -9.44 -13.45 -12.25
N THR A 516 -10.49 -13.25 -13.04
CA THR A 516 -11.85 -12.96 -12.60
C THR A 516 -12.75 -14.15 -12.90
N GLU A 517 -14.01 -14.12 -12.46
CA GLU A 517 -14.98 -15.20 -12.73
C GLU A 517 -15.18 -15.44 -14.23
N ALA A 518 -15.11 -14.39 -15.05
CA ALA A 518 -15.26 -14.46 -16.50
C ALA A 518 -14.18 -15.31 -17.18
N ASN A 519 -12.97 -15.38 -16.60
CA ASN A 519 -11.81 -15.98 -17.25
C ASN A 519 -11.29 -17.24 -16.52
N ILE A 520 -11.98 -17.69 -15.47
CA ILE A 520 -11.47 -18.76 -14.60
C ILE A 520 -11.28 -20.10 -15.32
N ASP A 521 -12.06 -20.38 -16.35
CA ASP A 521 -11.94 -21.61 -17.14
C ASP A 521 -10.72 -21.58 -18.09
N THR A 522 -10.26 -20.40 -18.48
CA THR A 522 -9.05 -20.23 -19.32
C THR A 522 -7.75 -20.49 -18.55
N LEU A 523 -7.77 -20.41 -17.22
CA LEU A 523 -6.59 -20.65 -16.37
C LEU A 523 -6.03 -22.07 -16.47
N SER A 524 -6.84 -23.05 -16.89
CA SER A 524 -6.38 -24.44 -17.06
C SER A 524 -5.28 -24.57 -18.13
N PHE A 525 -5.16 -23.58 -19.02
CA PHE A 525 -4.16 -23.51 -20.09
C PHE A 525 -2.95 -22.62 -19.73
N CYS A 526 -3.00 -21.88 -18.61
CA CYS A 526 -1.96 -20.94 -18.19
C CYS A 526 -1.25 -21.39 -16.90
N ASN A 527 0.08 -21.23 -16.87
CA ASN A 527 0.91 -21.41 -15.66
C ASN A 527 1.53 -20.06 -15.25
N PRO A 528 0.74 -19.11 -14.74
CA PRO A 528 1.23 -17.80 -14.36
C PRO A 528 2.21 -17.89 -13.19
N ARG A 529 3.31 -17.12 -13.24
CA ARG A 529 4.23 -17.01 -12.10
C ARG A 529 3.60 -16.32 -10.91
N ARG A 530 2.72 -15.36 -11.16
CA ARG A 530 1.99 -14.62 -10.12
C ARG A 530 0.54 -14.58 -10.52
N LEU A 531 -0.33 -15.01 -9.63
CA LEU A 531 -1.75 -15.11 -9.89
C LEU A 531 -2.51 -14.21 -8.92
N SER A 532 -3.32 -13.32 -9.46
CA SER A 532 -4.29 -12.53 -8.71
C SER A 532 -5.69 -13.10 -8.94
N LEU A 533 -6.29 -13.65 -7.88
CA LEU A 533 -7.65 -14.16 -7.89
C LEU A 533 -8.58 -13.11 -7.31
N GLN A 534 -9.37 -12.52 -8.19
CA GLN A 534 -10.37 -11.49 -7.89
C GLN A 534 -11.73 -12.11 -8.20
N CYS A 535 -12.33 -12.79 -7.23
CA CYS A 535 -13.56 -13.57 -7.43
C CYS A 535 -14.60 -13.25 -6.35
N LYS A 536 -15.89 -13.34 -6.70
CA LYS A 536 -17.00 -12.96 -5.81
C LYS A 536 -17.26 -14.05 -4.78
N ALA A 537 -17.97 -13.68 -3.71
CA ALA A 537 -18.22 -14.45 -2.47
C ALA A 537 -18.76 -15.89 -2.64
N ARG A 538 -19.19 -16.29 -3.85
CA ARG A 538 -19.84 -17.59 -4.12
C ARG A 538 -19.18 -18.41 -5.23
N SER A 539 -18.05 -17.95 -5.76
CA SER A 539 -17.32 -18.72 -6.77
C SER A 539 -16.63 -19.94 -6.13
N TYR A 540 -17.13 -21.13 -6.45
CA TYR A 540 -16.47 -22.39 -6.12
C TYR A 540 -15.21 -22.55 -6.98
N ILE A 541 -14.11 -21.98 -6.51
CA ILE A 541 -12.81 -22.21 -7.13
C ILE A 541 -12.33 -23.61 -6.71
N SER A 542 -12.66 -24.61 -7.52
CA SER A 542 -12.18 -25.98 -7.30
C SER A 542 -10.66 -26.01 -7.44
N THR A 543 -9.95 -26.23 -6.33
CA THR A 543 -8.48 -26.36 -6.28
C THR A 543 -7.94 -27.49 -7.16
N LYS A 544 -8.81 -28.42 -7.62
CA LYS A 544 -8.47 -29.48 -8.58
C LYS A 544 -8.21 -28.96 -10.01
N LYS A 545 -8.73 -27.78 -10.38
CA LYS A 545 -8.45 -27.13 -11.67
C LYS A 545 -7.05 -26.46 -11.72
N PHE A 546 -6.36 -26.36 -10.57
CA PHE A 546 -5.11 -25.58 -10.41
C PHE A 546 -3.89 -26.49 -10.25
N ASN A 547 -3.35 -27.01 -11.35
CA ASN A 547 -2.05 -27.68 -11.33
C ASN A 547 -0.90 -26.71 -11.61
N GLN A 548 -0.72 -25.71 -10.74
CA GLN A 548 0.29 -24.66 -10.95
C GLN A 548 1.50 -24.83 -10.02
N SER A 549 2.27 -25.89 -10.23
CA SER A 549 3.44 -26.19 -9.40
C SER A 549 4.52 -25.08 -9.38
N TYR A 550 4.54 -24.23 -10.41
CA TYR A 550 5.52 -23.17 -10.61
C TYR A 550 5.01 -21.76 -10.24
N THR A 551 3.77 -21.63 -9.74
CA THR A 551 3.27 -20.35 -9.23
C THR A 551 4.09 -19.90 -8.02
N ARG A 552 4.59 -18.68 -8.10
CA ARG A 552 5.46 -18.03 -7.10
C ARG A 552 4.65 -17.15 -6.16
N SER A 553 3.56 -16.59 -6.64
CA SER A 553 2.76 -15.67 -5.84
C SER A 553 1.29 -15.89 -6.08
N LEU A 554 0.54 -15.98 -5.00
CA LEU A 554 -0.90 -16.13 -5.05
C LEU A 554 -1.56 -15.08 -4.18
N PHE A 555 -2.34 -14.24 -4.84
CA PHE A 555 -3.14 -13.20 -4.22
C PHE A 555 -4.59 -13.58 -4.28
N PHE A 556 -5.23 -13.58 -3.12
CA PHE A 556 -6.65 -13.79 -2.98
C PHE A 556 -7.28 -12.51 -2.47
N PHE A 557 -8.18 -11.95 -3.29
CA PHE A 557 -9.06 -10.84 -2.92
C PHE A 557 -10.54 -11.28 -2.85
N PRO A 558 -10.91 -12.29 -2.04
CA PRO A 558 -12.31 -12.72 -1.91
C PRO A 558 -13.07 -11.87 -0.88
N GLU A 559 -14.38 -11.71 -1.11
CA GLU A 559 -15.28 -11.13 -0.11
C GLU A 559 -15.59 -12.15 1.00
N ILE A 560 -15.93 -13.40 0.63
CA ILE A 560 -16.12 -14.55 1.53
C ILE A 560 -15.65 -15.81 0.78
N MET A 561 -14.78 -16.63 1.37
CA MET A 561 -14.39 -17.93 0.79
C MET A 561 -15.11 -19.06 1.49
N HIS A 562 -15.90 -19.84 0.73
CA HIS A 562 -16.09 -21.26 1.02
C HIS A 562 -15.04 -22.03 0.23
N THR A 563 -13.84 -22.20 0.76
CA THR A 563 -12.84 -23.01 0.05
C THR A 563 -12.17 -24.02 0.97
N HIS A 564 -12.17 -25.26 0.49
CA HIS A 564 -11.26 -26.30 0.92
C HIS A 564 -9.81 -25.92 0.58
N GLY A 565 -9.17 -25.09 1.42
CA GLY A 565 -7.72 -24.89 1.48
C GLY A 565 -7.01 -24.28 0.25
N ILE A 566 -5.81 -23.73 0.48
CA ILE A 566 -4.84 -23.35 -0.54
C ILE A 566 -4.43 -24.63 -1.28
N PRO A 567 -4.33 -24.62 -2.63
CA PRO A 567 -3.96 -25.81 -3.38
C PRO A 567 -2.66 -26.42 -2.86
N LYS A 568 -2.69 -27.71 -2.51
CA LYS A 568 -1.52 -28.46 -2.05
C LYS A 568 -0.40 -28.55 -3.12
N SER A 569 -0.69 -28.14 -4.35
CA SER A 569 0.18 -28.25 -5.53
C SER A 569 1.23 -27.15 -5.65
N ILE A 570 1.11 -26.02 -4.95
CA ILE A 570 1.95 -24.82 -5.18
C ILE A 570 3.25 -24.88 -4.34
N LYS A 571 4.20 -25.70 -4.76
CA LYS A 571 5.46 -25.95 -4.03
C LYS A 571 6.46 -24.80 -4.14
N CYS A 572 6.36 -24.02 -5.22
CA CYS A 572 7.29 -22.93 -5.54
C CYS A 572 6.85 -21.55 -5.03
N ALA A 573 5.77 -21.48 -4.24
CA ALA A 573 5.24 -20.23 -3.71
C ALA A 573 6.24 -19.52 -2.78
N ARG A 574 6.42 -18.22 -3.01
CA ARG A 574 7.12 -17.23 -2.20
C ARG A 574 6.14 -16.32 -1.47
N VAL A 575 5.04 -15.96 -2.12
CA VAL A 575 4.02 -15.08 -1.57
C VAL A 575 2.67 -15.78 -1.55
N LEU A 576 2.07 -15.84 -0.36
CA LEU A 576 0.67 -16.19 -0.18
C LEU A 576 -0.01 -15.03 0.54
N TYR A 577 -0.89 -14.35 -0.18
CA TYR A 577 -1.63 -13.21 0.31
C TYR A 577 -3.12 -13.53 0.26
N SER A 578 -3.79 -13.47 1.41
CA SER A 578 -5.24 -13.55 1.48
C SER A 578 -5.79 -12.41 2.33
N LYS A 579 -6.70 -11.64 1.74
CA LYS A 579 -7.51 -10.64 2.44
C LYS A 579 -8.98 -11.00 2.25
N SER A 580 -9.65 -11.37 3.32
CA SER A 580 -11.08 -11.64 3.34
C SER A 580 -11.76 -10.85 4.47
N LYS A 581 -13.02 -10.50 4.25
CA LYS A 581 -13.87 -9.80 5.23
C LYS A 581 -14.67 -10.76 6.13
N GLY A 582 -14.62 -12.07 5.89
CA GLY A 582 -15.42 -13.08 6.61
C GLY A 582 -14.84 -13.57 7.94
N ALA A 583 -15.72 -14.02 8.84
CA ALA A 583 -15.40 -14.52 10.18
C ALA A 583 -15.00 -16.01 10.25
N MET A 584 -14.88 -16.69 9.12
CA MET A 584 -14.66 -18.15 9.09
C MET A 584 -13.22 -18.51 9.47
N ASN A 585 -13.10 -19.56 10.30
CA ASN A 585 -11.80 -20.12 10.69
C ASN A 585 -11.20 -20.93 9.54
N TYR A 586 -10.04 -20.50 9.07
CA TYR A 586 -9.25 -21.19 8.08
C TYR A 586 -8.36 -22.24 8.77
N SER A 587 -8.38 -23.48 8.25
CA SER A 587 -7.47 -24.53 8.70
C SER A 587 -6.24 -24.57 7.80
N LEU A 588 -5.07 -24.30 8.38
CA LEU A 588 -3.81 -24.46 7.67
C LEU A 588 -3.48 -25.95 7.59
N HIS A 589 -3.74 -26.56 6.44
CA HIS A 589 -3.46 -27.98 6.20
C HIS A 589 -1.96 -28.27 6.12
N SER A 590 -1.57 -29.56 6.23
CA SER A 590 -0.18 -30.02 6.14
C SER A 590 0.56 -29.70 4.82
N GLY A 591 -0.15 -29.21 3.79
CA GLY A 591 0.43 -28.80 2.50
C GLY A 591 1.51 -27.71 2.59
N PHE A 592 1.40 -26.82 3.59
CA PHE A 592 2.40 -25.77 3.84
C PHE A 592 3.80 -26.31 4.11
N LYS A 593 3.93 -27.54 4.64
CA LYS A 593 5.23 -28.21 4.82
C LYS A 593 6.04 -28.30 3.53
N THR A 594 5.38 -28.29 2.37
CA THR A 594 6.04 -28.43 1.08
C THR A 594 6.43 -27.10 0.42
N MET A 595 6.01 -25.96 0.98
CA MET A 595 6.23 -24.62 0.44
C MET A 595 7.50 -23.99 1.01
N ILE A 596 8.63 -24.67 0.89
CA ILE A 596 9.90 -24.25 1.53
C ILE A 596 10.46 -22.92 1.03
N HIS A 597 9.94 -22.42 -0.09
CA HIS A 597 10.33 -21.15 -0.73
C HIS A 597 9.52 -19.95 -0.22
N LEU A 598 8.55 -20.18 0.65
CA LEU A 598 7.64 -19.15 1.15
C LEU A 598 8.40 -18.09 1.96
N ARG A 599 8.27 -16.83 1.56
CA ARG A 599 8.84 -15.64 2.21
C ARG A 599 7.78 -14.76 2.87
N TYR A 600 6.58 -14.71 2.28
CA TYR A 600 5.47 -13.89 2.79
C TYR A 600 4.20 -14.73 2.94
N LEU A 601 3.65 -14.77 4.15
CA LEU A 601 2.37 -15.40 4.44
C LEU A 601 1.45 -14.41 5.15
N ARG A 602 0.36 -14.01 4.48
CA ARG A 602 -0.74 -13.27 5.10
C ARG A 602 -2.06 -14.00 4.97
N ILE A 603 -2.73 -14.18 6.10
CA ILE A 603 -4.09 -14.72 6.18
C ILE A 603 -4.90 -13.81 7.10
N ASP A 604 -5.78 -13.01 6.49
CA ASP A 604 -6.58 -12.03 7.23
C ASP A 604 -7.84 -12.65 7.88
N THR A 605 -8.19 -13.90 7.56
CA THR A 605 -9.24 -14.65 8.26
C THR A 605 -8.72 -15.23 9.58
N GLY A 606 -9.66 -15.56 10.49
CA GLY A 606 -9.32 -16.31 11.69
C GLY A 606 -8.65 -17.63 11.31
N VAL A 607 -7.56 -18.00 11.98
CA VAL A 607 -6.91 -19.30 11.79
C VAL A 607 -7.27 -20.18 12.98
N GLY A 608 -7.78 -21.39 12.72
CA GLY A 608 -8.12 -22.35 13.77
C GLY A 608 -6.89 -23.02 14.37
N HIS A 609 -5.90 -23.37 13.54
CA HIS A 609 -4.69 -24.06 13.97
C HIS A 609 -3.50 -23.69 13.08
N ILE A 610 -2.34 -23.36 13.68
CA ILE A 610 -1.07 -23.17 12.97
C ILE A 610 -0.27 -24.47 13.04
N PRO A 611 -0.08 -25.21 11.92
CA PRO A 611 0.74 -26.41 11.95
C PRO A 611 2.19 -26.06 12.24
N ALA A 612 2.84 -26.87 13.09
CA ALA A 612 4.27 -26.79 13.40
C ALA A 612 5.16 -26.75 12.14
N SER A 613 4.69 -27.27 11.00
CA SER A 613 5.39 -27.18 9.72
C SER A 613 5.68 -25.74 9.27
N ILE A 614 4.87 -24.75 9.66
CA ILE A 614 5.13 -23.34 9.33
C ILE A 614 6.42 -22.85 9.99
N CYS A 615 6.70 -23.33 11.20
CA CYS A 615 7.93 -23.01 11.93
C CYS A 615 9.19 -23.63 11.29
N ASN A 616 9.03 -24.52 10.30
CA ASN A 616 10.12 -25.11 9.53
C ASN A 616 10.36 -24.39 8.18
N LEU A 617 9.61 -23.32 7.88
CA LEU A 617 9.77 -22.52 6.67
C LEU A 617 10.92 -21.51 6.83
N TRP A 618 12.15 -21.99 6.70
CA TRP A 618 13.37 -21.22 6.95
C TRP A 618 13.53 -19.93 6.11
N ASN A 619 12.81 -19.82 4.99
CA ASN A 619 12.77 -18.62 4.14
C ASN A 619 11.73 -17.58 4.55
N LEU A 620 10.89 -17.85 5.55
CA LEU A 620 9.78 -16.97 5.91
C LEU A 620 10.30 -15.66 6.52
N GLU A 621 9.99 -14.55 5.86
CA GLU A 621 10.38 -13.18 6.24
C GLU A 621 9.19 -12.43 6.88
N THR A 622 7.97 -12.68 6.44
CA THR A 622 6.75 -12.07 7.00
C THR A 622 5.69 -13.12 7.31
N LEU A 623 5.19 -13.09 8.55
CA LEU A 623 4.02 -13.85 9.00
C LEU A 623 2.96 -12.90 9.53
N ASP A 624 1.83 -12.78 8.84
CA ASP A 624 0.68 -11.95 9.23
C ASP A 624 -0.60 -12.78 9.33
N ILE A 625 -1.04 -13.08 10.55
CA ILE A 625 -2.15 -14.00 10.79
C ILE A 625 -3.06 -13.53 11.92
N ARG A 626 -4.35 -13.85 11.81
CA ARG A 626 -5.30 -13.72 12.91
C ARG A 626 -5.45 -15.06 13.64
N TYR A 627 -4.51 -15.38 14.51
CA TYR A 627 -4.54 -16.59 15.34
C TYR A 627 -4.89 -16.26 16.80
N LYS A 628 -5.64 -17.15 17.46
CA LYS A 628 -6.14 -16.95 18.83
C LYS A 628 -5.50 -17.88 19.86
N GLU A 629 -4.92 -19.00 19.45
CA GLU A 629 -4.34 -19.98 20.38
C GLU A 629 -2.84 -19.71 20.63
N THR A 630 -2.16 -20.64 21.30
CA THR A 630 -0.73 -20.55 21.58
C THR A 630 0.10 -20.90 20.34
N VAL A 631 0.99 -20.01 19.93
CA VAL A 631 1.97 -20.27 18.87
C VAL A 631 3.01 -21.24 19.40
N SER A 632 3.41 -22.22 18.58
CA SER A 632 4.49 -23.15 18.93
C SER A 632 5.81 -22.42 19.20
N SER A 633 6.57 -22.86 20.22
CA SER A 633 7.93 -22.38 20.54
C SER A 633 8.90 -22.48 19.36
N GLU A 634 8.60 -23.34 18.39
CA GLU A 634 9.35 -23.48 17.17
C GLU A 634 9.30 -22.25 16.26
N ILE A 635 8.36 -21.31 16.46
CA ILE A 635 8.28 -20.08 15.65
C ILE A 635 9.61 -19.31 15.65
N TRP A 636 10.34 -19.41 16.76
CA TRP A 636 11.63 -18.79 16.95
C TRP A 636 12.76 -19.45 16.12
N LYS A 637 12.56 -20.65 15.57
CA LYS A 637 13.51 -21.28 14.63
C LYS A 637 13.59 -20.53 13.29
N LEU A 638 12.63 -19.65 12.99
CA LEU A 638 12.57 -18.87 11.77
C LEU A 638 13.62 -17.73 11.77
N LYS A 639 14.85 -18.06 11.40
CA LYS A 639 15.99 -17.13 11.44
C LYS A 639 15.84 -15.91 10.52
N ARG A 640 15.09 -16.04 9.42
CA ARG A 640 14.89 -14.98 8.41
C ARG A 640 13.67 -14.09 8.67
N LEU A 641 12.92 -14.36 9.75
CA LEU A 641 11.71 -13.61 10.06
C LEU A 641 12.03 -12.14 10.39
N ARG A 642 11.47 -11.22 9.59
CA ARG A 642 11.58 -9.76 9.75
C ARG A 642 10.34 -9.15 10.38
N HIS A 643 9.17 -9.70 10.07
CA HIS A 643 7.90 -9.15 10.50
C HIS A 643 6.95 -10.22 11.02
N LEU A 644 6.52 -10.07 12.27
CA LEU A 644 5.57 -10.96 12.92
C LEU A 644 4.33 -10.17 13.36
N TYR A 645 3.17 -10.51 12.79
CA TYR A 645 1.89 -9.91 13.13
C TYR A 645 0.90 -10.96 13.64
N LEU A 646 0.71 -10.99 14.96
CA LEU A 646 -0.23 -11.87 15.65
C LEU A 646 -1.48 -11.07 16.04
N ARG A 647 -2.33 -10.78 15.05
CA ARG A 647 -3.47 -9.85 15.21
C ARG A 647 -4.68 -10.46 15.90
N GLY A 648 -4.69 -11.78 16.08
CA GLY A 648 -5.85 -12.53 16.58
C GLY A 648 -5.92 -12.69 18.09
N GLY A 649 -4.86 -12.37 18.84
CA GLY A 649 -4.83 -12.63 20.29
C GLY A 649 -3.93 -13.80 20.71
N ALA A 650 -3.11 -14.32 19.80
CA ALA A 650 -2.31 -15.52 20.01
C ALA A 650 -1.33 -15.38 21.19
N LYS A 651 -1.21 -16.45 21.99
CA LYS A 651 -0.20 -16.53 23.05
C LYS A 651 1.14 -16.84 22.42
N LEU A 652 2.14 -16.01 22.68
CA LEU A 652 3.50 -16.31 22.28
C LEU A 652 4.09 -17.36 23.24
N PRO A 653 4.87 -18.31 22.73
CA PRO A 653 5.52 -19.32 23.54
C PRO A 653 6.69 -18.74 24.34
N GLU A 654 7.10 -19.44 25.38
CA GLU A 654 8.35 -19.15 26.09
C GLU A 654 9.52 -19.10 25.12
N VAL A 655 10.40 -18.13 25.37
CA VAL A 655 11.49 -17.77 24.47
C VAL A 655 12.63 -18.79 24.60
N ASN A 656 13.10 -19.29 23.45
CA ASN A 656 14.41 -19.92 23.40
C ASN A 656 15.47 -18.79 23.40
N ARG A 657 16.55 -18.89 24.20
CA ARG A 657 17.56 -17.82 24.38
C ARG A 657 18.39 -17.45 23.12
N GLU A 658 17.89 -17.76 21.93
CA GLU A 658 18.52 -17.46 20.65
C GLU A 658 18.15 -16.06 20.15
N ARG A 659 19.16 -15.28 19.77
CA ARG A 659 18.98 -13.97 19.13
C ARG A 659 18.21 -14.08 17.81
N LYS A 660 17.32 -13.12 17.56
CA LYS A 660 16.55 -12.95 16.31
C LYS A 660 17.07 -11.70 15.59
N GLU A 661 18.20 -11.89 14.92
CA GLU A 661 18.98 -10.84 14.27
C GLU A 661 18.20 -10.05 13.21
N ASN A 662 17.16 -10.64 12.60
CA ASN A 662 16.43 -10.04 11.48
C ASN A 662 15.08 -9.43 11.86
N LEU A 663 14.57 -9.67 13.07
CA LEU A 663 13.21 -9.25 13.43
C LEU A 663 13.13 -7.74 13.65
N GLN A 664 12.38 -7.05 12.80
CA GLN A 664 12.23 -5.59 12.82
C GLN A 664 10.86 -5.11 13.30
N THR A 665 9.80 -5.89 13.09
CA THR A 665 8.45 -5.55 13.52
C THR A 665 7.81 -6.68 14.28
N LEU A 666 7.28 -6.35 15.45
CA LEU A 666 6.51 -7.25 16.29
C LEU A 666 5.15 -6.61 16.62
N TRP A 667 4.06 -7.27 16.21
CA TRP A 667 2.71 -6.88 16.61
C TRP A 667 2.04 -8.01 17.35
N LEU A 668 1.66 -7.72 18.58
CA LEU A 668 1.02 -8.62 19.50
C LEU A 668 -0.34 -8.09 19.90
N ARG A 669 -1.29 -9.00 19.97
CA ARG A 669 -2.58 -8.81 20.62
C ARG A 669 -2.68 -9.84 21.73
N ALA A 670 -3.04 -9.45 22.95
CA ALA A 670 -3.21 -10.38 24.07
C ALA A 670 -4.43 -10.03 24.91
N HIS A 671 -5.02 -11.04 25.55
CA HIS A 671 -6.27 -10.93 26.30
C HIS A 671 -6.09 -11.10 27.82
N ASP A 672 -4.87 -11.33 28.30
CA ASP A 672 -4.56 -11.63 29.70
C ASP A 672 -3.21 -11.04 30.17
N ARG A 673 -2.95 -11.08 31.48
CA ARG A 673 -1.71 -10.58 32.13
C ARG A 673 -0.41 -11.19 31.59
N GLN A 674 -0.50 -12.23 30.76
CA GLN A 674 0.66 -12.88 30.13
C GLN A 674 1.46 -11.90 29.28
N MET A 675 0.82 -10.90 28.67
CA MET A 675 1.58 -9.93 27.87
C MET A 675 2.57 -9.10 28.70
N VAL A 676 2.25 -8.81 29.95
CA VAL A 676 3.15 -8.08 30.85
C VAL A 676 4.25 -8.97 31.38
N SER A 677 3.97 -10.23 31.71
CA SER A 677 5.04 -11.18 32.04
C SER A 677 5.98 -11.39 30.86
N MET A 678 5.45 -11.37 29.63
CA MET A 678 6.26 -11.48 28.41
C MET A 678 7.20 -10.30 28.21
N LEU A 679 6.71 -9.06 28.37
CA LEU A 679 7.56 -7.88 28.16
C LEU A 679 8.59 -7.66 29.29
N ASN A 680 8.59 -8.48 30.34
CA ASN A 680 9.62 -8.46 31.36
C ASN A 680 10.95 -9.03 30.82
N LYS A 681 12.06 -8.52 31.36
CA LYS A 681 13.43 -8.86 30.98
C LYS A 681 13.75 -10.36 31.04
N ASP A 682 13.04 -11.10 31.89
CA ASP A 682 13.21 -12.56 32.04
C ASP A 682 12.68 -13.33 30.82
N MET A 683 11.64 -12.81 30.14
CA MET A 683 11.03 -13.42 28.95
C MET A 683 11.46 -12.73 27.65
N PHE A 684 11.79 -11.43 27.66
CA PHE A 684 12.39 -10.69 26.55
C PHE A 684 13.81 -10.25 26.95
N PRO A 685 14.84 -11.11 26.79
CA PRO A 685 16.21 -10.74 27.11
C PRO A 685 16.68 -9.56 26.27
N ASN A 686 17.53 -8.70 26.86
CA ASN A 686 18.05 -7.46 26.27
C ASN A 686 18.57 -7.61 24.82
N ASP A 687 19.07 -8.79 24.48
CA ASP A 687 19.74 -9.08 23.24
C ASP A 687 18.91 -9.89 22.23
N MET A 688 17.67 -10.27 22.57
CA MET A 688 16.89 -11.17 21.74
C MET A 688 16.49 -10.54 20.40
N PHE A 689 16.13 -9.26 20.40
CA PHE A 689 15.65 -8.55 19.21
C PHE A 689 16.51 -7.32 18.91
N PRO A 690 17.78 -7.51 18.52
CA PRO A 690 18.73 -6.41 18.40
C PRO A 690 18.33 -5.41 17.31
N ARG A 691 17.51 -5.79 16.32
CA ARG A 691 17.07 -4.91 15.21
C ARG A 691 15.59 -4.52 15.26
N LEU A 692 14.91 -4.71 16.39
CA LEU A 692 13.48 -4.39 16.48
C LEU A 692 13.24 -2.88 16.41
N ARG A 693 12.71 -2.41 15.28
CA ARG A 693 12.40 -0.98 15.03
C ARG A 693 10.97 -0.61 15.44
N LYS A 694 10.04 -1.55 15.41
CA LYS A 694 8.62 -1.30 15.68
C LYS A 694 7.97 -2.35 16.56
N LEU A 695 7.36 -1.88 17.63
CA LEU A 695 6.56 -2.68 18.56
C LEU A 695 5.12 -2.18 18.57
N VAL A 696 4.17 -3.10 18.37
CA VAL A 696 2.73 -2.83 18.47
C VAL A 696 2.13 -3.75 19.52
N LEU A 697 1.52 -3.16 20.54
CA LEU A 697 0.87 -3.85 21.65
C LEU A 697 -0.63 -3.54 21.57
N HIS A 698 -1.47 -4.58 21.57
CA HIS A 698 -2.91 -4.44 21.57
C HIS A 698 -3.52 -5.26 22.71
N TYR A 699 -4.11 -4.60 23.71
CA TYR A 699 -4.73 -5.25 24.85
C TYR A 699 -6.24 -4.95 24.88
N PRO A 700 -7.06 -5.65 24.07
CA PRO A 700 -8.50 -5.42 24.01
C PRO A 700 -9.16 -5.59 25.39
N PHE A 701 -9.57 -4.49 26.01
CA PHE A 701 -10.27 -4.48 27.29
C PHE A 701 -11.79 -4.50 27.05
N HIS A 702 -12.46 -5.56 27.51
CA HIS A 702 -13.91 -5.64 27.60
C HIS A 702 -14.30 -5.69 29.08
N PRO A 703 -14.79 -4.59 29.68
CA PRO A 703 -15.29 -4.66 31.05
C PRO A 703 -16.49 -5.61 31.06
N ARG A 704 -16.34 -6.76 31.72
CA ARG A 704 -17.51 -7.46 32.26
C ARG A 704 -18.01 -6.57 33.39
N SER A 705 -19.29 -6.21 33.34
CA SER A 705 -19.98 -5.42 34.35
C SER A 705 -19.57 -5.91 35.74
N HIS A 706 -18.89 -5.05 36.52
CA HIS A 706 -18.54 -5.22 37.95
C HIS A 706 -17.13 -5.68 38.36
N GLU A 707 -16.14 -5.87 37.47
CA GLU A 707 -14.74 -6.08 37.91
C GLU A 707 -13.93 -4.77 37.95
N GLN A 708 -13.15 -4.56 39.03
CA GLN A 708 -12.18 -3.45 39.14
C GLN A 708 -11.19 -3.52 37.96
N LEU A 709 -10.89 -2.36 37.34
CA LEU A 709 -9.90 -2.24 36.28
C LEU A 709 -8.57 -2.84 36.75
N PRO A 710 -8.04 -3.90 36.10
CA PRO A 710 -6.71 -4.39 36.46
C PRO A 710 -5.68 -3.33 36.05
N THR A 711 -4.99 -2.73 37.03
CA THR A 711 -3.87 -1.79 36.84
C THR A 711 -2.64 -2.53 36.31
N VAL A 712 -2.69 -2.86 35.02
CA VAL A 712 -1.60 -3.52 34.30
C VAL A 712 -0.72 -2.42 33.68
N ARG A 713 0.47 -2.23 34.26
CA ARG A 713 1.48 -1.26 33.80
C ARG A 713 2.40 -1.89 32.76
N LEU A 714 2.76 -1.11 31.75
CA LEU A 714 3.77 -1.47 30.76
C LEU A 714 5.13 -1.60 31.46
N PRO A 715 5.84 -2.74 31.32
CA PRO A 715 7.16 -2.88 31.90
C PRO A 715 8.19 -2.06 31.13
N SER A 716 9.38 -1.95 31.71
CA SER A 716 10.46 -1.16 31.15
C SER A 716 10.98 -1.75 29.82
N LEU A 717 10.99 -0.93 28.76
CA LEU A 717 11.41 -1.26 27.40
C LEU A 717 12.79 -0.69 27.03
N HIS A 718 13.52 -0.11 27.99
CA HIS A 718 14.84 0.51 27.78
C HIS A 718 15.85 -0.40 27.08
N HIS A 719 15.72 -1.71 27.26
CA HIS A 719 16.57 -2.72 26.66
C HIS A 719 16.42 -2.85 25.13
N LEU A 720 15.30 -2.40 24.56
CA LEU A 720 15.04 -2.43 23.11
C LEU A 720 15.68 -1.22 22.43
N SER A 721 17.01 -1.15 22.44
CA SER A 721 17.79 0.04 22.03
C SER A 721 17.52 0.52 20.61
N ASN A 722 17.14 -0.34 19.67
CA ASN A 722 16.84 0.03 18.28
C ASN A 722 15.35 0.34 18.01
N LEU A 723 14.51 0.36 19.06
CA LEU A 723 13.09 0.63 18.91
C LEU A 723 12.84 2.11 18.58
N GLN A 724 12.28 2.36 17.40
CA GLN A 724 11.97 3.70 16.90
C GLN A 724 10.49 4.04 17.06
N SER A 725 9.60 3.04 16.97
CA SER A 725 8.15 3.24 17.02
C SER A 725 7.46 2.29 17.98
N LEU A 726 6.76 2.87 18.96
CA LEU A 726 5.89 2.17 19.89
C LEU A 726 4.44 2.53 19.61
N LYS A 727 3.60 1.51 19.39
CA LYS A 727 2.16 1.70 19.24
C LYS A 727 1.40 0.87 20.26
N ILE A 728 0.60 1.53 21.07
CA ILE A 728 -0.24 0.93 22.10
C ILE A 728 -1.70 1.12 21.66
N ILE A 729 -2.49 0.06 21.70
CA ILE A 729 -3.91 0.08 21.34
C ILE A 729 -4.66 -0.63 22.45
N ASP A 730 -5.62 0.03 23.06
CA ASP A 730 -6.48 -0.58 24.08
C ASP A 730 -5.67 -1.00 25.33
N PHE A 731 -5.92 -0.32 26.45
CA PHE A 731 -5.29 -0.38 27.81
C PHE A 731 -3.78 -0.69 27.99
N LEU A 732 -3.08 0.14 28.79
CA LEU A 732 -1.83 -0.10 29.57
C LEU A 732 -1.45 1.22 30.27
N GLU A 733 -1.13 1.23 31.58
CA GLU A 733 -0.47 2.41 32.18
C GLU A 733 0.98 2.49 31.68
N LEU A 734 1.46 3.68 31.33
CA LEU A 734 2.89 3.86 31.02
C LEU A 734 3.72 3.79 32.31
N PRO A 735 4.98 3.33 32.25
CA PRO A 735 5.90 3.49 33.36
C PRO A 735 6.10 4.99 33.62
N PRO A 736 6.14 5.44 34.89
CA PRO A 736 6.31 6.85 35.24
C PRO A 736 7.73 7.37 35.01
N ASP A 737 8.70 6.47 34.84
CA ASP A 737 10.10 6.80 34.59
C ASP A 737 10.37 6.93 33.08
N PRO A 738 10.81 8.10 32.58
CA PRO A 738 11.21 8.27 31.19
C PRO A 738 12.32 7.31 30.74
N ASN A 739 13.21 6.91 31.66
CA ASN A 739 14.29 5.95 31.37
C ASN A 739 13.78 4.53 31.13
N ALA A 740 12.49 4.27 31.39
CA ALA A 740 11.87 3.01 31.03
C ALA A 740 11.61 2.88 29.53
N PHE A 741 11.77 3.95 28.75
CA PHE A 741 11.66 3.91 27.29
C PHE A 741 13.05 3.84 26.64
N PRO A 742 13.16 3.18 25.47
CA PRO A 742 14.41 3.14 24.74
C PRO A 742 14.78 4.50 24.14
N SER A 743 16.07 4.81 24.13
CA SER A 743 16.59 6.13 23.75
C SER A 743 16.30 6.51 22.29
N ASN A 744 16.27 5.55 21.35
CA ASN A 744 16.01 5.81 19.93
C ASN A 744 14.51 5.96 19.57
N LEU A 745 13.62 5.95 20.57
CA LEU A 745 12.19 6.02 20.37
C LEU A 745 11.78 7.41 19.87
N ASN A 746 11.39 7.50 18.59
CA ASN A 746 11.01 8.75 17.95
C ASN A 746 9.51 8.89 17.71
N LYS A 747 8.73 7.81 17.87
CA LYS A 747 7.31 7.80 17.58
C LYS A 747 6.51 6.98 18.57
N ILE A 748 5.56 7.64 19.24
CA ILE A 748 4.58 7.00 20.10
C ILE A 748 3.18 7.21 19.52
N THR A 749 2.42 6.13 19.44
CA THR A 749 0.99 6.18 19.09
C THR A 749 0.20 5.39 20.11
N TRP A 750 -0.62 6.07 20.89
CA TRP A 750 -1.48 5.46 21.87
C TRP A 750 -2.94 5.64 21.47
N LYS A 751 -3.65 4.55 21.19
CA LYS A 751 -5.06 4.56 20.82
C LYS A 751 -5.89 3.92 21.93
N GLN A 752 -7.14 4.39 22.09
CA GLN A 752 -8.08 3.83 23.08
C GLN A 752 -7.51 3.93 24.50
N ILE A 753 -7.21 5.15 24.91
CA ILE A 753 -6.49 5.47 26.13
C ILE A 753 -7.45 5.35 27.33
N HIS A 754 -7.00 4.69 28.39
CA HIS A 754 -7.66 4.70 29.69
C HIS A 754 -6.76 5.45 30.67
N ILE A 755 -7.14 6.66 31.03
CA ILE A 755 -6.43 7.46 32.04
C ILE A 755 -7.07 7.15 33.38
N ALA A 756 -6.29 6.57 34.31
CA ALA A 756 -6.70 6.28 35.68
C ALA A 756 -6.41 7.47 36.62
N ASN A 757 -5.28 8.16 36.43
CA ASN A 757 -4.88 9.36 37.16
C ASN A 757 -4.16 10.35 36.22
N ASP A 758 -4.40 11.64 36.43
CA ASP A 758 -4.07 12.72 35.48
C ASP A 758 -2.58 13.12 35.44
N PHE A 759 -1.77 12.72 36.42
CA PHE A 759 -0.49 13.38 36.73
C PHE A 759 0.76 12.86 35.99
N PHE A 760 0.75 11.64 35.42
CA PHE A 760 2.01 11.00 34.95
C PHE A 760 2.23 11.03 33.43
N LEU A 761 1.20 11.26 32.63
CA LEU A 761 1.28 11.06 31.18
C LEU A 761 2.30 11.99 30.52
N MET A 762 2.11 13.31 30.70
CA MET A 762 2.98 14.30 30.06
C MET A 762 4.33 14.40 30.76
N ASN A 763 4.35 14.34 32.10
CA ASN A 763 5.60 14.31 32.85
C ASN A 763 6.53 13.16 32.44
N THR A 764 6.00 12.02 31.98
CA THR A 764 6.87 10.93 31.50
C THR A 764 7.30 11.15 30.05
N LEU A 765 6.33 11.44 29.18
CA LEU A 765 6.57 11.51 27.74
C LEU A 765 7.32 12.79 27.33
N GLY A 766 7.20 13.86 28.11
CA GLY A 766 7.85 15.15 27.90
C GLY A 766 9.37 15.05 27.94
N TRP A 767 9.94 14.22 28.81
CA TRP A 767 11.39 14.05 28.90
C TRP A 767 12.00 13.09 27.87
N LEU A 768 11.21 12.57 26.93
CA LEU A 768 11.72 11.72 25.87
C LEU A 768 12.45 12.56 24.82
N THR A 769 13.77 12.61 24.91
CA THR A 769 14.63 13.54 24.17
C THR A 769 14.60 13.35 22.65
N ASN A 770 14.32 12.14 22.16
CA ASN A 770 14.27 11.84 20.72
C ASN A 770 12.85 11.73 20.15
N LEU A 771 11.81 11.98 20.96
CA LEU A 771 10.43 11.83 20.52
C LEU A 771 10.04 12.95 19.54
N GLN A 772 9.78 12.58 18.29
CA GLN A 772 9.40 13.51 17.21
C GLN A 772 7.90 13.49 16.91
N ILE A 773 7.23 12.37 17.17
CA ILE A 773 5.81 12.17 16.83
C ILE A 773 5.07 11.57 18.01
N LEU A 774 4.09 12.32 18.54
CA LEU A 774 3.18 11.86 19.56
C LEU A 774 1.75 11.85 19.03
N LYS A 775 1.09 10.69 19.10
CA LYS A 775 -0.33 10.55 18.74
C LYS A 775 -1.13 9.95 19.88
N LEU A 776 -2.08 10.71 20.38
CA LEU A 776 -3.03 10.32 21.42
C LEU A 776 -4.41 10.16 20.77
N GLY A 777 -4.94 8.95 20.82
CA GLY A 777 -6.25 8.60 20.29
C GLY A 777 -7.32 8.53 21.37
N ARG A 778 -8.55 8.23 20.95
CA ARG A 778 -9.77 8.37 21.77
C ARG A 778 -9.60 7.87 23.20
N GLN A 779 -9.95 8.71 24.17
CA GLN A 779 -10.03 8.33 25.56
C GLN A 779 -11.31 7.54 25.85
N ARG A 780 -11.18 6.44 26.59
CA ARG A 780 -12.29 5.60 27.04
C ARG A 780 -12.67 5.83 28.50
N SER A 781 -11.77 6.35 29.34
CA SER A 781 -12.13 6.70 30.71
C SER A 781 -13.03 7.94 30.75
N HIS A 782 -13.85 8.04 31.79
CA HIS A 782 -14.75 9.18 32.02
C HIS A 782 -14.05 10.36 32.73
N VAL A 783 -12.77 10.21 33.05
CA VAL A 783 -11.95 11.21 33.75
C VAL A 783 -11.59 12.33 32.79
N PHE A 784 -11.56 13.55 33.31
CA PHE A 784 -11.04 14.70 32.58
C PHE A 784 -9.70 15.06 33.18
N PHE A 785 -8.76 15.53 32.35
CA PHE A 785 -7.44 15.91 32.84
C PHE A 785 -7.00 17.24 32.24
N ASP A 786 -6.06 17.88 32.92
CA ASP A 786 -5.35 19.06 32.44
C ASP A 786 -4.07 18.63 31.73
N LEU A 787 -3.88 19.15 30.51
CA LEU A 787 -2.70 18.94 29.71
C LEU A 787 -1.67 20.01 30.05
N ASN A 788 -0.78 19.72 30.98
CA ASN A 788 0.31 20.62 31.35
C ASN A 788 1.61 20.14 30.71
N VAL A 789 2.31 21.06 30.03
CA VAL A 789 3.62 20.82 29.43
C VAL A 789 4.60 21.82 30.02
N GLY A 790 5.57 21.32 30.76
CA GLY A 790 6.55 22.10 31.52
C GLY A 790 7.72 22.63 30.70
N GLU A 791 8.61 23.38 31.38
CA GLU A 791 9.86 23.90 30.79
C GLU A 791 10.69 22.76 30.17
N GLU A 792 11.24 23.02 28.97
CA GLU A 792 12.09 22.09 28.21
C GLU A 792 11.49 20.71 27.84
N GLU A 793 10.21 20.47 28.14
CA GLU A 793 9.54 19.23 27.76
C GLU A 793 9.31 19.16 26.24
N PHE A 794 9.38 17.92 25.73
CA PHE A 794 9.24 17.56 24.32
C PHE A 794 10.24 18.27 23.39
N PRO A 795 11.56 18.13 23.64
CA PRO A 795 12.59 18.94 22.99
C PRO A 795 12.67 18.73 21.47
N GLN A 796 12.27 17.57 20.94
CA GLN A 796 12.34 17.23 19.52
C GLN A 796 10.97 16.99 18.87
N LEU A 797 9.87 17.27 19.57
CA LEU A 797 8.53 16.95 19.08
C LEU A 797 8.16 17.85 17.89
N GLN A 798 7.86 17.22 16.75
CA GLN A 798 7.49 17.90 15.50
C GLN A 798 6.01 17.74 15.16
N VAL A 799 5.39 16.63 15.56
CA VAL A 799 3.98 16.34 15.27
C VAL A 799 3.27 15.89 16.52
N PHE A 800 2.20 16.61 16.87
CA PHE A 800 1.31 16.25 17.97
C PHE A 800 -0.12 16.05 17.46
N GLU A 801 -0.69 14.86 17.66
CA GLU A 801 -2.08 14.58 17.34
C GLU A 801 -2.86 14.19 18.59
N MET A 802 -3.98 14.86 18.84
CA MET A 802 -4.95 14.53 19.88
C MET A 802 -6.30 14.24 19.23
N ARG A 803 -6.83 13.03 19.41
CA ARG A 803 -8.10 12.62 18.81
C ARG A 803 -9.02 12.05 19.88
N GLY A 804 -10.17 12.66 20.14
CA GLY A 804 -11.16 12.18 21.09
C GLY A 804 -10.69 12.18 22.55
N MET A 805 -9.82 13.12 22.92
CA MET A 805 -9.31 13.28 24.29
C MET A 805 -10.23 14.17 25.13
N ARG A 806 -10.34 13.90 26.43
CA ARG A 806 -11.16 14.70 27.38
C ARG A 806 -10.30 15.70 28.15
N VAL A 807 -9.56 16.54 27.42
CA VAL A 807 -8.73 17.61 27.99
C VAL A 807 -9.63 18.78 28.41
N ARG A 808 -9.49 19.28 29.64
CA ARG A 808 -10.20 20.49 30.11
C ARG A 808 -9.39 21.75 29.81
N ASN A 809 -8.17 21.80 30.33
CA ASN A 809 -7.26 22.92 30.15
C ASN A 809 -5.97 22.42 29.50
N TRP A 810 -5.35 23.25 28.66
CA TRP A 810 -4.02 23.02 28.14
C TRP A 810 -3.12 24.20 28.52
N ARG A 811 -2.09 23.94 29.31
CA ARG A 811 -1.02 24.89 29.66
C ARG A 811 0.28 24.49 28.99
N LEU A 812 0.97 25.45 28.40
CA LEU A 812 2.22 25.25 27.69
C LEU A 812 3.21 26.31 28.17
N ASP A 813 4.36 25.88 28.68
CA ASP A 813 5.45 26.80 29.00
C ASP A 813 6.06 27.40 27.72
N LYS A 814 6.68 28.59 27.84
CA LYS A 814 7.32 29.30 26.72
C LYS A 814 8.46 28.53 26.05
N THR A 815 9.13 27.65 26.78
CA THR A 815 10.28 26.86 26.29
C THR A 815 9.90 25.45 25.84
N ALA A 816 8.63 25.07 26.02
CA ALA A 816 8.13 23.74 25.69
C ALA A 816 7.92 23.54 24.18
N MET A 817 8.08 22.29 23.72
CA MET A 817 7.81 21.88 22.33
C MET A 817 8.45 22.79 21.25
N PRO A 818 9.75 23.13 21.34
CA PRO A 818 10.37 24.18 20.51
C PRO A 818 10.42 23.87 19.01
N HIS A 819 10.21 22.61 18.61
CA HIS A 819 10.27 22.15 17.23
C HIS A 819 8.91 21.73 16.65
N LEU A 820 7.81 22.01 17.35
CA LEU A 820 6.47 21.61 16.91
C LEU A 820 6.13 22.27 15.57
N ARG A 821 5.72 21.45 14.59
CA ARG A 821 5.36 21.89 13.24
C ARG A 821 3.89 21.67 12.94
N HIS A 822 3.35 20.55 13.39
CA HIS A 822 1.99 20.12 13.05
C HIS A 822 1.21 19.73 14.30
N LEU A 823 0.08 20.38 14.51
CA LEU A 823 -0.87 20.06 15.57
C LEU A 823 -2.22 19.65 14.97
N LEU A 824 -2.70 18.46 15.30
CA LEU A 824 -4.03 17.98 14.95
C LEU A 824 -4.87 17.77 16.20
N ILE A 825 -6.05 18.38 16.23
CA ILE A 825 -7.04 18.21 17.30
C ILE A 825 -8.34 17.71 16.64
N GLU A 826 -8.75 16.49 16.96
CA GLU A 826 -9.95 15.86 16.38
C GLU A 826 -10.93 15.47 17.48
N SER A 827 -12.20 15.88 17.41
CA SER A 827 -13.26 15.49 18.35
C SER A 827 -12.90 15.66 19.83
N CYS A 828 -12.17 16.71 20.21
CA CYS A 828 -11.83 16.99 21.60
C CYS A 828 -12.85 17.97 22.21
N GLU A 829 -14.06 17.47 22.49
CA GLU A 829 -15.26 18.26 22.83
C GLU A 829 -15.12 19.15 24.07
N TYR A 830 -14.21 18.83 24.99
CA TYR A 830 -14.05 19.54 26.27
C TYR A 830 -12.90 20.55 26.26
N LEU A 831 -12.07 20.53 25.22
CA LEU A 831 -11.02 21.51 25.05
C LEU A 831 -11.67 22.78 24.54
N ASN A 832 -11.65 23.82 25.37
CA ASN A 832 -12.31 25.10 25.07
C ASN A 832 -11.34 26.16 24.54
N ASP A 833 -10.04 25.97 24.73
CA ASP A 833 -9.02 26.94 24.34
C ASP A 833 -7.65 26.30 24.09
N LEU A 834 -6.78 26.99 23.34
CA LEU A 834 -5.37 26.64 23.16
C LEU A 834 -4.46 27.69 23.82
N PRO A 835 -3.30 27.28 24.38
CA PRO A 835 -2.38 28.21 25.04
C PRO A 835 -1.83 29.26 24.06
N GLU A 836 -1.67 30.50 24.53
CA GLU A 836 -1.18 31.61 23.70
C GLU A 836 0.25 31.37 23.21
N GLU A 837 1.05 30.69 24.03
CA GLU A 837 2.44 30.32 23.79
C GLU A 837 2.59 29.48 22.51
N LEU A 838 1.58 28.67 22.18
CA LEU A 838 1.58 27.85 20.97
C LEU A 838 1.74 28.71 19.71
N TRP A 839 1.07 29.87 19.67
CA TRP A 839 1.10 30.80 18.54
C TRP A 839 2.38 31.63 18.48
N SER A 840 3.23 31.57 19.50
CA SER A 840 4.54 32.21 19.51
C SER A 840 5.64 31.32 18.92
N LEU A 841 5.39 30.03 18.72
CA LEU A 841 6.35 29.09 18.15
C LEU A 841 6.67 29.43 16.69
N THR A 842 7.95 29.64 16.39
CA THR A 842 8.42 29.97 15.03
C THR A 842 8.41 28.78 14.09
N THR A 843 8.40 27.55 14.62
CA THR A 843 8.41 26.32 13.83
C THR A 843 7.02 25.83 13.46
N LEU A 844 5.95 26.38 14.05
CA LEU A 844 4.60 25.90 13.86
C LEU A 844 4.10 26.25 12.45
N GLN A 845 3.82 25.21 11.66
CA GLN A 845 3.43 25.31 10.25
C GLN A 845 1.92 25.16 10.09
N GLU A 846 1.31 24.24 10.82
CA GLU A 846 -0.11 23.91 10.67
C GLU A 846 -0.78 23.54 11.99
N VAL A 847 -1.97 24.09 12.19
CA VAL A 847 -2.92 23.68 13.23
C VAL A 847 -4.23 23.26 12.56
N HIS A 848 -4.61 22.00 12.72
CA HIS A 848 -5.85 21.46 12.16
C HIS A 848 -6.80 21.06 13.31
N ALA A 849 -7.91 21.78 13.43
CA ALA A 849 -8.98 21.48 14.37
C ALA A 849 -10.18 20.84 13.62
N MET A 850 -10.37 19.54 13.79
CA MET A 850 -11.49 18.79 13.22
C MET A 850 -12.53 18.51 14.30
N TRP A 851 -13.77 18.93 14.07
CA TRP A 851 -14.88 18.83 15.02
C TRP A 851 -14.51 19.39 16.41
N PRO A 852 -14.01 20.65 16.49
CA PRO A 852 -13.77 21.30 17.78
C PRO A 852 -15.07 21.58 18.51
N SER A 853 -14.98 21.84 19.82
CA SER A 853 -16.09 22.42 20.58
C SER A 853 -16.48 23.79 19.98
N GLU A 854 -17.75 24.18 20.10
CA GLU A 854 -18.22 25.48 19.61
C GLU A 854 -17.40 26.64 20.21
N ARG A 855 -17.07 26.54 21.50
CA ARG A 855 -16.22 27.51 22.19
C ARG A 855 -14.82 27.59 21.60
N LEU A 856 -14.17 26.45 21.35
CA LEU A 856 -12.84 26.40 20.75
C LEU A 856 -12.88 26.94 19.32
N ALA A 857 -13.88 26.58 18.53
CA ALA A 857 -14.05 27.10 17.16
C ALA A 857 -14.14 28.63 17.14
N ASN A 858 -15.00 29.20 17.99
CA ASN A 858 -15.18 30.64 18.09
C ASN A 858 -13.90 31.37 18.54
N ARG A 859 -13.11 30.76 19.43
CA ARG A 859 -11.81 31.33 19.82
C ARG A 859 -10.81 31.26 18.68
N LEU A 860 -10.68 30.11 18.01
CA LEU A 860 -9.74 29.90 16.91
C LEU A 860 -10.01 30.84 15.72
N GLN A 861 -11.27 31.20 15.45
CA GLN A 861 -11.61 32.20 14.43
C GLN A 861 -11.03 33.60 14.72
N ASN A 862 -10.79 33.92 15.99
CA ASN A 862 -10.31 35.23 16.44
C ASN A 862 -8.80 35.26 16.75
N VAL A 863 -8.08 34.15 16.50
CA VAL A 863 -6.64 34.06 16.78
C VAL A 863 -5.84 34.84 15.74
N LYS A 864 -4.90 35.67 16.21
CA LYS A 864 -3.89 36.30 15.36
C LYS A 864 -2.78 35.31 15.04
N LEU A 865 -2.80 34.75 13.84
CA LEU A 865 -1.76 33.86 13.34
C LEU A 865 -0.44 34.64 13.18
N LYS A 866 0.65 34.08 13.71
CA LYS A 866 2.02 34.57 13.50
C LYS A 866 2.76 33.61 12.56
N ASN A 867 3.79 34.11 11.87
CA ASN A 867 4.77 33.31 11.12
C ASN A 867 4.23 32.47 9.94
N GLY A 868 3.06 32.80 9.38
CA GLY A 868 2.50 32.08 8.22
C GLY A 868 1.92 30.70 8.55
N CYS A 869 1.67 30.39 9.83
CA CYS A 869 1.00 29.16 10.25
C CYS A 869 -0.39 29.03 9.60
N LYS A 870 -0.69 27.88 8.98
CA LYS A 870 -1.99 27.55 8.39
C LYS A 870 -2.92 27.02 9.49
N LEU A 871 -4.06 27.69 9.71
CA LEU A 871 -5.12 27.21 10.61
C LEU A 871 -6.27 26.66 9.78
N ILE A 872 -6.61 25.39 10.01
CA ILE A 872 -7.71 24.70 9.33
C ILE A 872 -8.74 24.30 10.39
N ILE A 873 -9.99 24.71 10.20
CA ILE A 873 -11.11 24.33 11.06
C ILE A 873 -12.12 23.56 10.21
N SER A 874 -12.49 22.35 10.64
CA SER A 874 -13.41 21.48 9.90
C SER A 874 -14.59 21.07 10.78
N HIS A 875 -15.81 21.43 10.38
CA HIS A 875 -17.03 21.22 11.19
C HIS A 875 -17.86 19.97 10.81
N THR A 876 -17.62 19.35 9.65
CA THR A 876 -18.44 18.24 9.12
C THR A 876 -17.74 16.88 9.19
N PRO A 877 -18.38 15.79 9.68
CA PRO A 877 -17.83 14.43 9.80
C PRO A 877 -17.19 13.83 8.55
#